data_AF-A0A8J6HBU8-F1
#
_entry.id   AF-A0A8J6HBU8-F1
#
_cell.length_a   1.000
_cell.length_b   1.000
_cell.length_c   1.000
_cell.angle_alpha   90.00
_cell.angle_beta   90.00
_cell.angle_gamma   90.00
#
_symmetry.space_group_name_H-M   'P 1'
#
loop_
_entity.id
_entity.type
_entity.pdbx_description
1 polymer ?
#
loop_
_entity_poly.entity_id
_entity_poly.type
_entity_poly.pdbx_seq_one_letter_code
_entity_poly.pdbx_strand_id
1 'polypeptide(L)'
;MGDEERESKFGYVHAVSGPVVTAEKMSGSAMYELVRVGYSELVGEIIRLEGEMATIQVYEETSGVTVGDPVLRTGKPLSVELGPGIMGSIFDGIQRPLKDINEMTQSIYIPKGVNVPALSRSVKWDFAPINIKLGSHLTGGDIYGIVHENTLVKHKMLLPPKAKGTVTYVADPGNYTVDEVVLETEFDGERTKYTMLQVWPVRQPRPVSEKLPANHPLLTGQRVLDSLFPCVQGGTTAIPGAFGCGKTVISQSLSKYSNSDVIVYVGCGERGNEMSEVLRDFPELTVEIEGQTESIMKRTALVANTSNMPVAAREASIYTGITLSEYFRDMGYNVSMMADSTSRWAEALREISGRLAEMPADSGYPAYLGARLASFYERAGRVKCLGNPDREGSVSIVGAVSPPGGDFSDPVTSATLGIVQVFWGLDKKLAQRKHFPSINWLISYSKYTRALDDFYDKNFPEFVALRTKVKEILQEEEDLSEIVQLVGKASLAETDKITLEIAKLLKEDFLQQNSYSSYDRFCPFYKTVGMLKNMIGLYDMARHAVESTAQSENKITWTVIRDSMSNILYQLSSMKFKDPVKDGEAKIKADFDQLLCLVQTPSYSSLLEDKTAKMLEALTSIKASSSDGVSTVICLKCQLNLKLAYRIQQNMIKSNESLLAQRPIKQEIYTIELDEIVIKEESKEDCSREAIELCNNCCIICGVTTTAIKTHMEQHFNSEQNCDLCNKSFSNIHLYKKHLTNHPDPAPHECRKCGSSFRYKSLYYKHLEMVHQRSLIAELIPKPKTFTCDICSKTFNTRSTCAAHKANHKRKPCPICHKELAVGSLRQHIEDHNDSPQMCEFCGATLKNKSCLRMHLRYSHNKSTFPCEECGKVFKKKVSRDFHQKSAHGEPTHMCDTCGKKFFSTNRLNIHMKMTHMKLRPHVCEFCNKGFSSKFALRTHRRQHTNETPYRCEVCGEGFRQNVSLKGHKKSKHNIEEPKICECKECGKGFASEWALKTHQRLH
;
A
#
# COMPACT_ATOMS: atom_id res chain seq x y z
N MET A 1 57.05 -22.33 -15.66
CA MET A 1 57.01 -22.24 -14.19
C MET A 1 57.42 -23.58 -13.65
N GLY A 2 58.45 -23.61 -12.80
CA GLY A 2 58.88 -24.84 -12.13
C GLY A 2 57.88 -25.26 -11.05
N ASP A 3 57.92 -26.52 -10.62
CA ASP A 3 56.98 -26.98 -9.59
C ASP A 3 57.26 -26.32 -8.21
N GLU A 4 58.50 -25.91 -7.92
CA GLU A 4 58.82 -25.08 -6.74
C GLU A 4 58.09 -23.71 -6.75
N GLU A 5 57.96 -23.05 -7.91
CA GLU A 5 57.18 -21.81 -8.04
C GLU A 5 55.67 -22.06 -7.83
N ARG A 6 55.19 -23.26 -8.17
CA ARG A 6 53.79 -23.65 -7.93
C ARG A 6 53.57 -23.95 -6.46
N GLU A 7 54.41 -24.74 -5.83
CA GLU A 7 54.34 -25.05 -4.39
C GLU A 7 54.41 -23.77 -3.55
N SER A 8 55.26 -22.81 -3.92
CA SER A 8 55.32 -21.51 -3.23
C SER A 8 53.98 -20.74 -3.22
N LYS A 9 53.07 -21.00 -4.17
CA LYS A 9 51.78 -20.28 -4.29
C LYS A 9 50.69 -20.84 -3.38
N PHE A 10 50.88 -22.02 -2.80
CA PHE A 10 49.89 -22.67 -1.94
C PHE A 10 50.21 -22.48 -0.46
N GLY A 11 49.25 -21.91 0.28
CA GLY A 11 49.15 -22.13 1.72
C GLY A 11 48.30 -23.37 2.03
N TYR A 12 48.18 -23.68 3.32
CA TYR A 12 47.35 -24.79 3.81
C TYR A 12 46.46 -24.34 4.95
N VAL A 13 45.20 -24.78 4.96
CA VAL A 13 44.25 -24.47 6.05
C VAL A 13 44.72 -25.09 7.36
N HIS A 14 44.96 -24.25 8.37
CA HIS A 14 45.30 -24.66 9.73
C HIS A 14 44.04 -24.77 10.62
N ALA A 15 43.11 -23.82 10.50
CA ALA A 15 41.88 -23.82 11.29
C ALA A 15 40.70 -23.15 10.57
N VAL A 16 39.47 -23.58 10.89
CA VAL A 16 38.21 -23.04 10.33
C VAL A 16 37.24 -22.71 11.47
N SER A 17 36.75 -21.46 11.54
CA SER A 17 35.80 -20.99 12.55
C SER A 17 34.70 -20.15 11.90
N GLY A 18 33.69 -20.83 11.36
CA GLY A 18 32.63 -20.18 10.58
C GLY A 18 33.21 -19.50 9.33
N PRO A 19 32.94 -18.21 9.08
CA PRO A 19 33.43 -17.52 7.88
C PRO A 19 34.94 -17.21 7.93
N VAL A 20 35.61 -17.39 9.07
CA VAL A 20 37.04 -17.12 9.22
C VAL A 20 37.84 -18.41 9.10
N VAL A 21 38.85 -18.40 8.24
CA VAL A 21 39.81 -19.48 8.01
C VAL A 21 41.21 -18.98 8.30
N THR A 22 42.00 -19.73 9.06
CA THR A 22 43.44 -19.46 9.26
C THR A 22 44.24 -20.41 8.39
N ALA A 23 45.17 -19.89 7.60
CA ALA A 23 46.03 -20.67 6.73
C ALA A 23 47.52 -20.41 7.03
N GLU A 24 48.32 -21.47 7.03
CA GLU A 24 49.78 -21.46 7.17
C GLU A 24 50.49 -21.42 5.80
N LYS A 25 51.80 -21.13 5.82
CA LYS A 25 52.67 -21.01 4.64
C LYS A 25 52.20 -19.95 3.63
N MET A 26 51.57 -18.88 4.12
CA MET A 26 51.06 -17.77 3.30
C MET A 26 52.09 -16.64 3.15
N SER A 27 53.38 -16.96 3.14
CA SER A 27 54.46 -15.97 3.07
C SER A 27 54.49 -15.22 1.73
N GLY A 28 54.65 -13.90 1.79
CA GLY A 28 54.57 -13.02 0.62
C GLY A 28 53.15 -12.73 0.10
N SER A 29 52.11 -13.04 0.87
CA SER A 29 50.73 -12.63 0.53
C SER A 29 50.44 -11.20 1.00
N ALA A 30 49.61 -10.47 0.29
CA ALA A 30 49.24 -9.10 0.65
C ALA A 30 47.97 -9.03 1.52
N MET A 31 47.84 -7.95 2.31
CA MET A 31 46.58 -7.64 2.99
C MET A 31 45.50 -7.27 1.95
N TYR A 32 44.27 -7.73 2.17
CA TYR A 32 43.15 -7.64 1.23
C TYR A 32 43.34 -8.38 -0.10
N GLU A 33 44.32 -9.28 -0.21
CA GLU A 33 44.46 -10.17 -1.36
C GLU A 33 43.35 -11.24 -1.37
N LEU A 34 42.82 -11.53 -2.56
CA LEU A 34 41.83 -12.57 -2.80
C LEU A 34 42.52 -13.94 -2.93
N VAL A 35 41.93 -14.94 -2.31
CA VAL A 35 42.43 -16.33 -2.27
C VAL A 35 41.31 -17.31 -2.62
N ARG A 36 41.68 -18.52 -3.05
CA ARG A 36 40.76 -19.66 -3.23
C ARG A 36 41.06 -20.71 -2.16
N VAL A 37 40.06 -21.00 -1.33
CA VAL A 37 40.20 -21.86 -0.14
C VAL A 37 39.57 -23.23 -0.39
N GLY A 38 40.37 -24.27 -0.19
CA GLY A 38 39.98 -25.68 -0.28
C GLY A 38 39.74 -26.20 -1.69
N TYR A 39 39.44 -27.49 -1.79
CA TYR A 39 39.23 -28.19 -3.06
C TYR A 39 38.03 -27.66 -3.87
N SER A 40 37.11 -26.95 -3.24
CA SER A 40 36.01 -26.26 -3.91
C SER A 40 36.35 -24.81 -4.31
N GLU A 41 37.60 -24.36 -4.15
CA GLU A 41 38.06 -23.02 -4.54
C GLU A 41 37.15 -21.87 -4.03
N LEU A 42 36.74 -21.94 -2.76
CA LEU A 42 35.87 -20.95 -2.14
C LEU A 42 36.56 -19.58 -2.14
N VAL A 43 35.85 -18.54 -2.58
CA VAL A 43 36.42 -17.19 -2.63
C VAL A 43 36.60 -16.63 -1.22
N GLY A 44 37.82 -16.20 -0.87
CA GLY A 44 38.09 -15.49 0.38
C GLY A 44 39.04 -14.31 0.20
N GLU A 45 39.16 -13.47 1.22
CA GLU A 45 40.03 -12.29 1.26
C GLU A 45 40.89 -12.31 2.53
N ILE A 46 42.19 -12.03 2.41
CA ILE A 46 43.11 -11.94 3.55
C ILE A 46 42.85 -10.66 4.35
N ILE A 47 42.56 -10.80 5.64
CA ILE A 47 42.21 -9.67 6.53
C ILE A 47 43.22 -9.43 7.65
N ARG A 48 44.04 -10.43 8.02
CA ARG A 48 45.12 -10.31 9.01
C ARG A 48 46.30 -11.19 8.61
N LEU A 49 47.52 -10.76 8.92
CA LEU A 49 48.77 -11.47 8.64
C LEU A 49 49.61 -11.50 9.92
N GLU A 50 50.06 -12.68 10.33
CA GLU A 50 50.86 -12.94 11.52
C GLU A 50 52.01 -13.89 11.16
N GLY A 51 53.16 -13.32 10.79
CA GLY A 51 54.30 -14.09 10.29
C GLY A 51 53.95 -14.83 8.99
N GLU A 52 53.94 -16.17 9.03
CA GLU A 52 53.54 -17.03 7.91
C GLU A 52 52.05 -17.41 7.91
N MET A 53 51.30 -17.03 8.94
CA MET A 53 49.86 -17.28 9.04
C MET A 53 49.06 -16.12 8.43
N ALA A 54 48.04 -16.45 7.65
CA ALA A 54 47.03 -15.51 7.15
C ALA A 54 45.65 -15.86 7.71
N THR A 55 44.96 -14.86 8.24
CA THR A 55 43.53 -14.94 8.56
C THR A 55 42.72 -14.47 7.36
N ILE A 56 41.85 -15.33 6.86
CA ILE A 56 41.07 -15.20 5.63
C ILE A 56 39.58 -15.12 5.99
N GLN A 57 38.89 -14.14 5.43
CA GLN A 57 37.43 -14.01 5.45
C GLN A 57 36.88 -14.66 4.18
N VAL A 58 36.14 -15.77 4.32
CA VAL A 58 35.56 -16.51 3.19
C VAL A 58 34.17 -15.97 2.87
N TYR A 59 33.92 -15.67 1.59
CA TYR A 59 32.65 -15.13 1.08
C TYR A 59 31.59 -16.20 0.80
N GLU A 60 31.94 -17.48 0.98
CA GLU A 60 31.06 -18.63 0.82
C GLU A 60 30.94 -19.46 2.11
N GLU A 61 30.04 -20.45 2.14
CA GLU A 61 29.92 -21.34 3.28
C GLU A 61 31.09 -22.33 3.38
N THR A 62 31.95 -22.14 4.38
CA THR A 62 33.09 -23.00 4.75
C THR A 62 32.73 -24.40 5.26
N SER A 63 31.44 -24.73 5.39
CA SER A 63 31.00 -26.08 5.79
C SER A 63 31.47 -27.11 4.76
N GLY A 64 32.39 -28.00 5.18
CA GLY A 64 33.06 -29.00 4.36
C GLY A 64 34.57 -28.80 4.18
N VAL A 65 35.12 -27.62 4.52
CA VAL A 65 36.57 -27.35 4.46
C VAL A 65 37.30 -28.06 5.60
N THR A 66 38.39 -28.76 5.28
CA THR A 66 39.22 -29.51 6.23
C THR A 66 40.57 -28.88 6.52
N VAL A 67 41.19 -29.25 7.64
CA VAL A 67 42.58 -28.87 7.95
C VAL A 67 43.53 -29.62 7.01
N GLY A 68 44.50 -28.92 6.44
CA GLY A 68 45.37 -29.41 5.37
C GLY A 68 44.84 -29.14 3.95
N ASP A 69 43.65 -28.55 3.81
CA ASP A 69 43.12 -28.11 2.51
C ASP A 69 44.01 -27.03 1.87
N PRO A 70 44.20 -27.03 0.54
CA PRO A 70 45.05 -26.04 -0.13
C PRO A 70 44.41 -24.66 -0.17
N VAL A 71 45.24 -23.60 -0.14
CA VAL A 71 44.83 -22.21 -0.31
C VAL A 71 45.65 -21.58 -1.43
N LEU A 72 45.01 -21.32 -2.58
CA LEU A 72 45.65 -20.70 -3.74
C LEU A 72 45.58 -19.17 -3.65
N ARG A 73 46.71 -18.52 -3.92
CA ARG A 73 46.85 -17.06 -3.95
C ARG A 73 46.61 -16.48 -5.35
N THR A 74 45.90 -15.35 -5.45
CA THR A 74 45.58 -14.74 -6.76
C THR A 74 46.40 -13.49 -7.09
N GLY A 75 47.13 -12.91 -6.12
CA GLY A 75 47.92 -11.70 -6.28
C GLY A 75 47.11 -10.43 -6.53
N LYS A 76 45.77 -10.48 -6.40
CA LYS A 76 44.86 -9.37 -6.67
C LYS A 76 43.87 -9.19 -5.52
N PRO A 77 43.50 -7.95 -5.16
CA PRO A 77 42.42 -7.70 -4.21
C PRO A 77 41.04 -7.99 -4.82
N LEU A 78 40.00 -8.06 -3.98
CA LEU A 78 38.62 -8.14 -4.46
C LEU A 78 38.32 -6.97 -5.42
N SER A 79 38.03 -7.32 -6.66
CA SER A 79 37.90 -6.38 -7.78
C SER A 79 36.69 -6.73 -8.64
N VAL A 80 36.08 -5.71 -9.23
CA VAL A 80 34.94 -5.84 -10.15
C VAL A 80 35.39 -5.68 -11.60
N GLU A 81 34.73 -6.40 -12.50
CA GLU A 81 34.81 -6.22 -13.95
C GLU A 81 33.85 -5.09 -14.35
N LEU A 82 34.37 -4.09 -15.06
CA LEU A 82 33.62 -2.92 -15.52
C LEU A 82 33.70 -2.84 -17.04
N GLY A 83 32.55 -2.86 -17.71
CA GLY A 83 32.41 -2.88 -19.16
C GLY A 83 30.95 -3.13 -19.59
N PRO A 84 30.67 -3.27 -20.90
CA PRO A 84 29.32 -3.51 -21.42
C PRO A 84 28.72 -4.84 -20.93
N GLY A 85 27.42 -4.85 -20.60
CA GLY A 85 26.70 -6.03 -20.07
C GLY A 85 26.35 -5.95 -18.58
N ILE A 86 26.51 -4.78 -17.95
CA ILE A 86 26.16 -4.54 -16.54
C ILE A 86 24.68 -4.16 -16.40
N MET A 87 24.11 -3.46 -17.39
CA MET A 87 22.77 -2.91 -17.31
C MET A 87 21.70 -3.96 -17.60
N GLY A 88 20.75 -4.11 -16.68
CA GLY A 88 19.79 -5.22 -16.69
C GLY A 88 20.31 -6.50 -16.02
N SER A 89 21.59 -6.56 -15.64
CA SER A 89 22.19 -7.73 -15.00
C SER A 89 21.98 -7.75 -13.49
N ILE A 90 22.02 -8.97 -12.92
CA ILE A 90 21.75 -9.25 -11.50
C ILE A 90 22.94 -10.01 -10.94
N PHE A 91 23.61 -9.40 -9.96
CA PHE A 91 24.84 -9.90 -9.39
C PHE A 91 24.66 -10.37 -7.94
N ASP A 92 25.50 -11.30 -7.49
CA ASP A 92 25.71 -11.54 -6.06
C ASP A 92 26.67 -10.50 -5.43
N GLY A 93 27.01 -10.67 -4.15
CA GLY A 93 27.90 -9.73 -3.44
C GLY A 93 29.31 -9.60 -4.03
N ILE A 94 29.81 -10.63 -4.74
CA ILE A 94 31.13 -10.68 -5.38
C ILE A 94 31.05 -10.59 -6.91
N GLN A 95 29.97 -9.98 -7.42
CA GLN A 95 29.73 -9.69 -8.84
C GLN A 95 29.52 -10.90 -9.77
N ARG A 96 29.07 -12.05 -9.27
CA ARG A 96 28.72 -13.19 -10.15
C ARG A 96 27.29 -13.06 -10.71
N PRO A 97 27.07 -13.24 -12.02
CA PRO A 97 25.75 -13.13 -12.63
C PRO A 97 24.83 -14.30 -12.24
N LEU A 98 23.75 -13.99 -11.50
CA LEU A 98 22.82 -15.01 -11.00
C LEU A 98 22.04 -15.72 -12.11
N LYS A 99 21.81 -15.03 -13.24
CA LYS A 99 21.17 -15.61 -14.43
C LYS A 99 22.04 -16.72 -15.04
N ASP A 100 23.30 -16.40 -15.30
CA ASP A 100 24.23 -17.30 -15.98
C ASP A 100 24.62 -18.49 -15.08
N ILE A 101 24.67 -18.32 -13.74
CA ILE A 101 24.80 -19.43 -12.79
C ILE A 101 23.62 -20.41 -12.90
N ASN A 102 22.38 -19.91 -13.01
CA ASN A 102 21.21 -20.75 -13.18
C ASN A 102 21.23 -21.48 -14.54
N GLU A 103 21.58 -20.77 -15.62
CA GLU A 103 21.70 -21.37 -16.97
C GLU A 103 22.83 -22.40 -17.07
N MET A 104 23.97 -22.18 -16.40
CA MET A 104 25.10 -23.12 -16.37
C MET A 104 24.81 -24.35 -15.51
N THR A 105 24.22 -24.17 -14.32
CA THR A 105 24.05 -25.28 -13.35
C THR A 105 22.73 -26.02 -13.52
N GLN A 106 21.77 -25.46 -14.27
CA GLN A 106 20.40 -25.96 -14.45
C GLN A 106 19.70 -26.24 -13.12
N SER A 107 20.03 -25.46 -12.09
CA SER A 107 19.60 -25.67 -10.71
C SER A 107 19.15 -24.36 -10.06
N ILE A 108 18.20 -24.47 -9.13
CA ILE A 108 17.66 -23.33 -8.36
C ILE A 108 18.57 -22.87 -7.21
N TYR A 109 19.74 -23.49 -7.03
CA TYR A 109 20.68 -23.21 -5.95
C TYR A 109 22.01 -22.72 -6.52
N ILE A 110 22.75 -21.92 -5.75
CA ILE A 110 24.11 -21.49 -6.11
C ILE A 110 25.07 -22.57 -5.59
N PRO A 111 25.84 -23.28 -6.45
CA PRO A 111 26.84 -24.23 -5.99
C PRO A 111 28.00 -23.51 -5.31
N LYS A 112 28.63 -24.17 -4.33
CA LYS A 112 29.88 -23.69 -3.73
C LYS A 112 31.00 -23.73 -4.78
N GLY A 113 31.91 -22.76 -4.76
CA GLY A 113 33.04 -22.71 -5.68
C GLY A 113 32.71 -22.28 -7.11
N VAL A 114 31.45 -21.91 -7.40
CA VAL A 114 31.04 -21.61 -8.78
C VAL A 114 31.78 -20.37 -9.31
N ASN A 115 32.58 -20.58 -10.35
CA ASN A 115 33.48 -19.57 -10.92
C ASN A 115 32.99 -19.18 -12.32
N VAL A 116 32.18 -18.12 -12.39
CA VAL A 116 31.61 -17.56 -13.63
C VAL A 116 32.15 -16.13 -13.77
N PRO A 117 32.60 -15.70 -14.97
CA PRO A 117 33.00 -14.31 -15.20
C PRO A 117 31.84 -13.36 -14.91
N ALA A 118 32.13 -12.12 -14.51
CA ALA A 118 31.08 -11.16 -14.18
C ALA A 118 30.35 -10.68 -15.44
N LEU A 119 31.08 -10.49 -16.55
CA LEU A 119 30.52 -10.14 -17.86
C LEU A 119 30.63 -11.32 -18.84
N SER A 120 29.60 -11.49 -19.68
CA SER A 120 29.58 -12.53 -20.71
C SER A 120 30.59 -12.24 -21.82
N ARG A 121 31.40 -13.26 -22.16
CA ARG A 121 32.47 -13.16 -23.17
C ARG A 121 32.02 -13.58 -24.57
N SER A 122 30.80 -14.10 -24.71
CA SER A 122 30.22 -14.52 -25.99
C SER A 122 29.36 -13.45 -26.68
N VAL A 123 28.89 -12.45 -25.93
CA VAL A 123 28.10 -11.34 -26.46
C VAL A 123 29.01 -10.38 -27.23
N LYS A 124 28.60 -10.03 -28.45
CA LYS A 124 29.24 -9.01 -29.27
C LYS A 124 28.52 -7.68 -29.10
N TRP A 125 29.30 -6.61 -29.11
CA TRP A 125 28.84 -5.24 -28.90
C TRP A 125 29.27 -4.35 -30.06
N ASP A 126 28.37 -3.49 -30.51
CA ASP A 126 28.65 -2.43 -31.49
C ASP A 126 29.51 -1.34 -30.83
N PHE A 127 30.79 -1.30 -31.18
CA PHE A 127 31.74 -0.27 -30.76
C PHE A 127 31.90 0.80 -31.83
N ALA A 128 31.94 2.06 -31.41
CA ALA A 128 32.27 3.21 -32.25
C ALA A 128 33.36 4.07 -31.57
N PRO A 129 34.56 4.22 -32.16
CA PRO A 129 35.59 5.12 -31.63
C PRO A 129 35.20 6.59 -31.81
N ILE A 130 35.65 7.47 -30.90
CA ILE A 130 35.32 8.91 -30.93
C ILE A 130 36.57 9.77 -30.90
N ASN A 131 36.70 10.69 -31.87
CA ASN A 131 37.66 11.80 -31.92
C ASN A 131 39.15 11.47 -31.69
N ILE A 132 39.54 10.20 -31.83
CA ILE A 132 40.93 9.75 -31.67
C ILE A 132 41.54 9.40 -33.02
N LYS A 133 42.77 9.85 -33.22
CA LYS A 133 43.63 9.46 -34.34
C LYS A 133 44.87 8.75 -33.82
N LEU A 134 45.51 7.93 -34.66
CA LEU A 134 46.84 7.39 -34.37
C LEU A 134 47.81 8.53 -34.03
N GLY A 135 48.60 8.36 -32.97
CA GLY A 135 49.50 9.38 -32.41
C GLY A 135 48.85 10.40 -31.46
N SER A 136 47.53 10.32 -31.19
CA SER A 136 46.89 11.19 -30.18
C SER A 136 47.38 10.82 -28.77
N HIS A 137 47.54 11.82 -27.90
CA HIS A 137 47.81 11.60 -26.47
C HIS A 137 46.50 11.34 -25.72
N LEU A 138 46.48 10.30 -24.87
CA LEU A 138 45.39 10.01 -23.95
C LEU A 138 45.89 9.96 -22.50
N THR A 139 45.01 10.35 -21.58
CA THR A 139 45.18 10.24 -20.13
C THR A 139 44.04 9.42 -19.49
N GLY A 140 44.27 8.96 -18.26
CA GLY A 140 43.32 8.15 -17.52
C GLY A 140 41.99 8.88 -17.32
N GLY A 141 40.89 8.20 -17.65
CA GLY A 141 39.55 8.78 -17.68
C GLY A 141 39.12 9.37 -19.01
N ASP A 142 39.96 9.42 -20.04
CA ASP A 142 39.54 9.88 -21.38
C ASP A 142 38.51 8.92 -22.01
N ILE A 143 37.49 9.48 -22.67
CA ILE A 143 36.52 8.69 -23.45
C ILE A 143 37.12 8.39 -24.83
N TYR A 144 37.33 7.12 -25.15
CA TYR A 144 37.89 6.70 -26.45
C TYR A 144 36.88 6.10 -27.43
N GLY A 145 35.68 5.74 -26.96
CA GLY A 145 34.60 5.28 -27.82
C GLY A 145 33.28 5.14 -27.06
N ILE A 146 32.24 4.75 -27.78
CA ILE A 146 30.92 4.44 -27.23
C ILE A 146 30.50 3.05 -27.69
N VAL A 147 29.88 2.31 -26.77
CA VAL A 147 29.13 1.09 -27.03
C VAL A 147 27.66 1.36 -26.72
N HIS A 148 26.76 0.94 -27.62
CA HIS A 148 25.32 1.02 -27.37
C HIS A 148 24.85 -0.24 -26.63
N GLU A 149 24.84 -0.18 -25.29
CA GLU A 149 24.42 -1.30 -24.43
C GLU A 149 22.90 -1.49 -24.43
N ASN A 150 22.15 -0.39 -24.38
CA ASN A 150 20.68 -0.35 -24.41
C ASN A 150 20.21 0.93 -25.12
N THR A 151 18.92 1.01 -25.48
CA THR A 151 18.30 2.23 -26.06
C THR A 151 18.56 3.48 -25.22
N LEU A 152 18.53 3.34 -23.89
CA LEU A 152 18.68 4.45 -22.93
C LEU A 152 20.14 4.78 -22.60
N VAL A 153 21.03 3.79 -22.55
CA VAL A 153 22.34 3.92 -21.91
C VAL A 153 23.43 3.71 -22.96
N LYS A 154 24.12 4.82 -23.27
CA LYS A 154 25.32 4.82 -24.10
C LYS A 154 26.51 4.55 -23.19
N HIS A 155 27.08 3.36 -23.29
CA HIS A 155 28.21 2.94 -22.47
C HIS A 155 29.47 3.63 -23.01
N LYS A 156 29.99 4.62 -22.28
CA LYS A 156 31.15 5.41 -22.71
C LYS A 156 32.41 4.66 -22.29
N MET A 157 33.25 4.32 -23.25
CA MET A 157 34.47 3.55 -23.03
C MET A 157 35.57 4.48 -22.51
N LEU A 158 35.97 4.24 -21.26
CA LEU A 158 36.92 5.08 -20.51
C LEU A 158 38.28 4.41 -20.42
N LEU A 159 39.35 5.15 -20.70
CA LEU A 159 40.71 4.67 -20.41
C LEU A 159 40.88 4.50 -18.87
N PRO A 160 41.46 3.39 -18.37
CA PRO A 160 41.62 3.18 -16.93
C PRO A 160 42.37 4.34 -16.24
N PRO A 161 42.00 4.77 -15.02
CA PRO A 161 42.52 6.02 -14.43
C PRO A 161 44.04 6.08 -14.19
N LYS A 162 44.75 4.95 -14.20
CA LYS A 162 46.22 4.89 -14.05
C LYS A 162 46.96 4.86 -15.39
N ALA A 163 46.25 4.68 -16.51
CA ALA A 163 46.82 4.60 -17.84
C ALA A 163 47.03 5.99 -18.45
N LYS A 164 48.04 6.09 -19.31
CA LYS A 164 48.41 7.28 -20.10
C LYS A 164 49.30 6.81 -21.25
N GLY A 165 49.27 7.51 -22.38
CA GLY A 165 50.14 7.17 -23.52
C GLY A 165 49.71 7.78 -24.84
N THR A 166 50.50 7.55 -25.88
CA THR A 166 50.16 7.87 -27.27
C THR A 166 49.49 6.67 -27.93
N VAL A 167 48.37 6.89 -28.64
CA VAL A 167 47.61 5.82 -29.31
C VAL A 167 48.40 5.25 -30.49
N THR A 168 48.73 3.96 -30.44
CA THR A 168 49.40 3.23 -31.53
C THR A 168 48.43 2.44 -32.41
N TYR A 169 47.29 2.03 -31.86
CA TYR A 169 46.21 1.34 -32.56
C TYR A 169 44.87 1.68 -31.91
N VAL A 170 43.84 1.86 -32.72
CA VAL A 170 42.44 1.89 -32.29
C VAL A 170 41.64 1.00 -33.23
N ALA A 171 40.67 0.25 -32.72
CA ALA A 171 39.80 -0.57 -33.52
C ALA A 171 38.80 0.27 -34.33
N ASP A 172 38.52 -0.17 -35.55
CA ASP A 172 37.48 0.38 -36.42
C ASP A 172 36.07 0.20 -35.81
N PRO A 173 35.05 0.94 -36.27
CA PRO A 173 33.67 0.70 -35.83
C PRO A 173 33.18 -0.70 -36.25
N GLY A 174 32.67 -1.49 -35.32
CA GLY A 174 32.33 -2.89 -35.58
C GLY A 174 31.81 -3.67 -34.37
N ASN A 175 31.59 -4.97 -34.58
CA ASN A 175 31.06 -5.90 -33.57
C ASN A 175 32.19 -6.70 -32.89
N TYR A 176 32.49 -6.35 -31.64
CA TYR A 176 33.60 -6.93 -30.88
C TYR A 176 33.11 -7.60 -29.59
N THR A 177 33.84 -8.60 -29.11
CA THR A 177 33.63 -9.15 -27.76
C THR A 177 34.37 -8.34 -26.68
N VAL A 178 34.02 -8.57 -25.41
CA VAL A 178 34.57 -7.83 -24.26
C VAL A 178 36.09 -8.06 -24.06
N ASP A 179 36.63 -9.18 -24.54
CA ASP A 179 38.06 -9.55 -24.48
C ASP A 179 38.89 -9.14 -25.70
N GLU A 180 38.25 -8.69 -26.78
CA GLU A 180 38.98 -8.23 -27.97
C GLU A 180 39.69 -6.88 -27.69
N VAL A 181 40.88 -6.71 -28.25
CA VAL A 181 41.71 -5.51 -28.05
C VAL A 181 41.17 -4.38 -28.92
N VAL A 182 40.74 -3.30 -28.25
CA VAL A 182 40.09 -2.13 -28.88
C VAL A 182 41.05 -0.94 -28.99
N LEU A 183 42.05 -0.86 -28.12
CA LEU A 183 42.99 0.26 -28.04
C LEU A 183 44.37 -0.24 -27.62
N GLU A 184 45.43 0.26 -28.26
CA GLU A 184 46.81 0.13 -27.78
C GLU A 184 47.42 1.52 -27.59
N THR A 185 48.14 1.71 -26.48
CA THR A 185 48.90 2.94 -26.22
C THR A 185 50.36 2.62 -25.91
N GLU A 186 51.26 3.52 -26.29
CA GLU A 186 52.68 3.47 -25.97
C GLU A 186 53.03 4.57 -24.96
N PHE A 187 53.76 4.22 -23.91
CA PHE A 187 54.29 5.15 -22.91
C PHE A 187 55.66 4.66 -22.44
N ASP A 188 56.66 5.55 -22.43
CA ASP A 188 58.07 5.24 -22.11
C ASP A 188 58.64 4.00 -22.85
N GLY A 189 58.14 3.71 -24.05
CA GLY A 189 58.53 2.57 -24.88
C GLY A 189 57.81 1.25 -24.59
N GLU A 190 56.95 1.19 -23.55
CA GLU A 190 56.10 0.04 -23.26
C GLU A 190 54.73 0.18 -23.97
N ARG A 191 54.26 -0.90 -24.61
CA ARG A 191 52.95 -0.94 -25.29
C ARG A 191 51.92 -1.69 -24.45
N THR A 192 50.93 -0.96 -23.97
CA THR A 192 49.82 -1.48 -23.17
C THR A 192 48.56 -1.64 -24.01
N LYS A 193 47.93 -2.82 -23.93
CA LYS A 193 46.70 -3.18 -24.65
C LYS A 193 45.49 -3.02 -23.74
N TYR A 194 44.39 -2.49 -24.29
CA TYR A 194 43.11 -2.33 -23.59
C TYR A 194 41.98 -3.00 -24.38
N THR A 195 41.14 -3.74 -23.66
CA THR A 195 39.89 -4.30 -24.17
C THR A 195 38.72 -3.41 -23.74
N MET A 196 37.48 -3.85 -23.91
CA MET A 196 36.31 -3.13 -23.35
C MET A 196 36.16 -3.28 -21.84
N LEU A 197 36.96 -4.13 -21.20
CA LEU A 197 36.87 -4.42 -19.78
C LEU A 197 38.03 -3.81 -19.02
N GLN A 198 37.71 -3.10 -17.94
CA GLN A 198 38.66 -2.72 -16.91
C GLN A 198 38.34 -3.46 -15.61
N VAL A 199 39.36 -3.78 -14.83
CA VAL A 199 39.22 -4.40 -13.50
C VAL A 199 39.56 -3.35 -12.45
N TRP A 200 38.67 -3.13 -11.47
CA TRP A 200 38.89 -2.14 -10.40
C TRP A 200 38.69 -2.70 -8.99
N PRO A 201 39.62 -2.48 -8.04
CA PRO A 201 39.49 -2.94 -6.66
C PRO A 201 38.37 -2.22 -5.90
N VAL A 202 37.41 -2.97 -5.35
CA VAL A 202 36.15 -2.39 -4.80
C VAL A 202 36.36 -1.53 -3.55
N ARG A 203 37.43 -1.79 -2.80
CA ARG A 203 37.79 -1.06 -1.58
C ARG A 203 38.53 0.26 -1.88
N GLN A 204 38.99 0.50 -3.11
CA GLN A 204 39.64 1.75 -3.51
C GLN A 204 38.62 2.70 -4.18
N PRO A 205 38.47 3.96 -3.71
CA PRO A 205 37.61 4.92 -4.39
C PRO A 205 38.17 5.26 -5.78
N ARG A 206 37.29 5.36 -6.79
CA ARG A 206 37.69 5.77 -8.14
C ARG A 206 38.06 7.27 -8.15
N PRO A 207 39.25 7.64 -8.65
CA PRO A 207 39.76 9.00 -8.56
C PRO A 207 38.94 9.97 -9.43
N VAL A 208 38.88 11.23 -9.00
CA VAL A 208 38.11 12.32 -9.62
C VAL A 208 38.98 13.57 -9.74
N SER A 209 38.59 14.54 -10.57
CA SER A 209 39.32 15.80 -10.68
C SER A 209 39.08 16.69 -9.45
N GLU A 210 37.80 16.93 -9.12
CA GLU A 210 37.38 17.74 -7.98
C GLU A 210 35.96 17.33 -7.51
N LYS A 211 35.66 17.50 -6.22
CA LYS A 211 34.29 17.42 -5.68
C LYS A 211 33.61 18.78 -5.83
N LEU A 212 32.39 18.79 -6.40
CA LEU A 212 31.60 19.99 -6.63
C LEU A 212 30.43 20.08 -5.62
N PRO A 213 29.97 21.29 -5.25
CA PRO A 213 28.75 21.44 -4.46
C PRO A 213 27.53 20.95 -5.24
N ALA A 214 26.66 20.22 -4.56
CA ALA A 214 25.40 19.72 -5.12
C ALA A 214 24.31 20.81 -5.02
N ASN A 215 23.83 21.28 -6.17
CA ASN A 215 22.86 22.39 -6.28
C ASN A 215 21.58 22.02 -7.06
N HIS A 216 21.43 20.77 -7.50
CA HIS A 216 20.24 20.26 -8.16
C HIS A 216 19.51 19.25 -7.26
N PRO A 217 18.18 19.35 -7.08
CA PRO A 217 17.45 18.43 -6.22
C PRO A 217 17.31 17.04 -6.85
N LEU A 218 17.42 16.01 -6.02
CA LEU A 218 17.03 14.65 -6.38
C LEU A 218 15.52 14.54 -6.13
N LEU A 219 14.74 14.61 -7.22
CA LEU A 219 13.29 14.49 -7.15
C LEU A 219 12.91 13.03 -6.94
N THR A 220 12.23 12.71 -5.84
CA THR A 220 11.80 11.35 -5.49
C THR A 220 10.38 11.06 -5.97
N GLY A 221 9.61 12.09 -6.32
CA GLY A 221 8.19 12.01 -6.63
C GLY A 221 7.29 11.89 -5.41
N GLN A 222 7.85 11.92 -4.19
CA GLN A 222 7.11 11.89 -2.94
C GLN A 222 7.01 13.31 -2.37
N ARG A 223 5.78 13.81 -2.18
CA ARG A 223 5.49 15.21 -1.81
C ARG A 223 6.20 15.64 -0.52
N VAL A 224 6.15 14.81 0.53
CA VAL A 224 6.82 15.08 1.82
C VAL A 224 8.34 15.13 1.71
N LEU A 225 8.94 14.29 0.86
CA LEU A 225 10.39 14.25 0.66
C LEU A 225 10.87 15.45 -0.16
N ASP A 226 10.25 15.66 -1.32
CA ASP A 226 10.69 16.69 -2.27
C ASP A 226 10.42 18.12 -1.74
N SER A 227 9.44 18.28 -0.82
CA SER A 227 9.13 19.59 -0.22
C SER A 227 9.82 19.88 1.12
N LEU A 228 9.64 19.02 2.14
CA LEU A 228 10.08 19.33 3.51
C LEU A 228 11.52 18.90 3.78
N PHE A 229 11.97 17.79 3.18
CA PHE A 229 13.25 17.15 3.46
C PHE A 229 14.02 16.79 2.17
N PRO A 230 14.23 17.74 1.25
CA PRO A 230 14.76 17.45 -0.09
C PRO A 230 16.16 16.85 -0.03
N CYS A 231 16.42 15.93 -0.95
CA CYS A 231 17.76 15.44 -1.26
C CYS A 231 18.30 16.16 -2.52
N VAL A 232 19.60 16.03 -2.78
CA VAL A 232 20.30 16.59 -3.94
C VAL A 232 20.96 15.49 -4.74
N GLN A 233 21.18 15.72 -6.04
CA GLN A 233 22.00 14.84 -6.87
C GLN A 233 23.46 14.91 -6.39
N GLY A 234 24.00 13.78 -5.95
CA GLY A 234 25.27 13.72 -5.21
C GLY A 234 25.13 13.71 -3.69
N GLY A 235 23.91 13.71 -3.15
CA GLY A 235 23.64 13.78 -1.71
C GLY A 235 23.71 12.43 -0.97
N THR A 236 23.92 12.50 0.34
CA THR A 236 23.83 11.37 1.28
C THR A 236 22.58 11.44 2.15
N THR A 237 21.80 10.35 2.13
CA THR A 237 20.53 10.21 2.85
C THR A 237 20.47 8.91 3.63
N ALA A 238 19.98 8.99 4.87
CA ALA A 238 19.61 7.82 5.66
C ALA A 238 18.09 7.69 5.82
N ILE A 239 17.58 6.46 5.68
CA ILE A 239 16.18 6.09 5.97
C ILE A 239 16.15 5.10 7.15
N PRO A 240 16.30 5.56 8.41
CA PRO A 240 16.11 4.71 9.57
C PRO A 240 14.63 4.50 9.86
N GLY A 241 14.26 3.26 10.20
CA GLY A 241 12.89 2.94 10.57
C GLY A 241 12.71 1.50 11.03
N ALA A 242 11.74 1.29 11.91
CA ALA A 242 11.33 -0.04 12.34
C ALA A 242 10.84 -0.91 11.16
N PHE A 243 10.76 -2.22 11.36
CA PHE A 243 10.21 -3.12 10.36
C PHE A 243 8.75 -2.78 10.02
N GLY A 244 8.39 -2.83 8.73
CA GLY A 244 7.04 -2.55 8.24
C GLY A 244 6.69 -1.06 8.03
N CYS A 245 7.63 -0.12 8.23
CA CYS A 245 7.38 1.31 8.03
C CYS A 245 7.43 1.76 6.54
N GLY A 246 7.86 0.88 5.62
CA GLY A 246 7.86 1.18 4.18
C GLY A 246 9.19 1.68 3.60
N LYS A 247 10.35 1.38 4.22
CA LYS A 247 11.69 1.72 3.70
C LYS A 247 11.86 1.33 2.23
N THR A 248 11.65 0.05 1.92
CA THR A 248 11.77 -0.52 0.58
C THR A 248 10.78 0.11 -0.41
N VAL A 249 9.60 0.58 0.04
CA VAL A 249 8.64 1.30 -0.83
C VAL A 249 9.18 2.66 -1.26
N ILE A 250 9.90 3.37 -0.37
CA ILE A 250 10.58 4.63 -0.73
C ILE A 250 11.73 4.33 -1.71
N SER A 251 12.58 3.34 -1.41
CA SER A 251 13.68 2.93 -2.30
C SER A 251 13.18 2.52 -3.69
N GLN A 252 12.10 1.73 -3.78
CA GLN A 252 11.45 1.37 -5.05
C GLN A 252 10.79 2.56 -5.75
N SER A 253 10.21 3.52 -5.03
CA SER A 253 9.63 4.72 -5.67
C SER A 253 10.73 5.58 -6.29
N LEU A 254 11.90 5.65 -5.62
CA LEU A 254 13.06 6.39 -6.07
C LEU A 254 13.73 5.76 -7.31
N SER A 255 13.85 4.42 -7.40
CA SER A 255 14.32 3.77 -8.64
C SER A 255 13.38 4.00 -9.83
N LYS A 256 12.07 4.03 -9.56
CA LYS A 256 11.03 4.17 -10.58
C LYS A 256 10.99 5.58 -11.15
N TYR A 257 10.96 6.60 -10.28
CA TYR A 257 10.56 7.95 -10.68
C TYR A 257 11.62 9.05 -10.51
N SER A 258 12.82 8.73 -10.02
CA SER A 258 13.85 9.79 -9.87
C SER A 258 14.41 10.28 -11.20
N ASN A 259 14.86 11.54 -11.18
CA ASN A 259 15.65 12.20 -12.22
C ASN A 259 17.11 11.69 -12.26
N SER A 260 17.32 10.39 -12.07
CA SER A 260 18.63 9.72 -12.16
C SER A 260 18.74 8.98 -13.50
N ASP A 261 19.92 9.02 -14.12
CA ASP A 261 20.18 8.34 -15.39
C ASP A 261 20.36 6.83 -15.18
N VAL A 262 21.04 6.46 -14.08
CA VAL A 262 21.37 5.08 -13.72
C VAL A 262 20.96 4.80 -12.28
N ILE A 263 20.39 3.61 -12.04
CA ILE A 263 20.05 3.12 -10.70
C ILE A 263 20.91 1.91 -10.35
N VAL A 264 21.54 1.94 -9.17
CA VAL A 264 22.21 0.76 -8.59
C VAL A 264 21.50 0.39 -7.29
N TYR A 265 20.83 -0.77 -7.27
CA TYR A 265 20.15 -1.27 -6.08
C TYR A 265 20.99 -2.36 -5.42
N VAL A 266 21.37 -2.17 -4.16
CA VAL A 266 22.05 -3.17 -3.34
C VAL A 266 21.09 -3.71 -2.27
N GLY A 267 20.64 -4.95 -2.46
CA GLY A 267 19.95 -5.74 -1.46
C GLY A 267 20.96 -6.40 -0.52
N CYS A 268 21.35 -5.71 0.54
CA CYS A 268 22.28 -6.18 1.56
C CYS A 268 21.53 -6.79 2.76
N GLY A 269 21.49 -8.12 2.82
CA GLY A 269 20.93 -8.90 3.93
C GLY A 269 19.40 -8.88 4.03
N GLU A 270 18.69 -8.49 2.97
CA GLU A 270 17.22 -8.45 2.91
C GLU A 270 16.59 -9.76 2.44
N ARG A 271 15.25 -9.81 2.37
CA ARG A 271 14.53 -11.06 2.05
C ARG A 271 14.60 -11.33 0.55
N GLY A 272 14.82 -12.59 0.18
CA GLY A 272 14.77 -13.02 -1.22
C GLY A 272 13.50 -12.60 -1.95
N ASN A 273 12.34 -12.66 -1.28
CA ASN A 273 11.06 -12.22 -1.83
C ASN A 273 11.02 -10.74 -2.21
N GLU A 274 11.70 -9.86 -1.47
CA GLU A 274 11.74 -8.41 -1.76
C GLU A 274 12.58 -8.17 -3.04
N MET A 275 13.64 -8.95 -3.24
CA MET A 275 14.42 -8.93 -4.49
C MET A 275 13.63 -9.55 -5.65
N SER A 276 12.89 -10.64 -5.43
CA SER A 276 11.98 -11.22 -6.44
C SER A 276 10.85 -10.26 -6.85
N GLU A 277 10.34 -9.44 -5.91
CA GLU A 277 9.34 -8.41 -6.19
C GLU A 277 9.93 -7.30 -7.07
N VAL A 278 11.12 -6.79 -6.73
CA VAL A 278 11.89 -5.87 -7.58
C VAL A 278 12.08 -6.43 -9.00
N LEU A 279 12.52 -7.69 -9.10
CA LEU A 279 12.80 -8.35 -10.39
C LEU A 279 11.55 -8.60 -11.25
N ARG A 280 10.38 -8.79 -10.64
CA ARG A 280 9.12 -8.93 -11.39
C ARG A 280 8.57 -7.57 -11.82
N ASP A 281 8.57 -6.60 -10.92
CA ASP A 281 7.90 -5.31 -11.13
C ASP A 281 8.72 -4.37 -12.01
N PHE A 282 10.06 -4.44 -12.01
CA PHE A 282 10.90 -3.50 -12.77
C PHE A 282 10.79 -3.68 -14.30
N PRO A 283 10.75 -4.90 -14.88
CA PRO A 283 10.51 -5.09 -16.30
C PRO A 283 9.16 -4.52 -16.78
N GLU A 284 8.10 -4.66 -15.97
CA GLU A 284 6.74 -4.18 -16.31
C GLU A 284 6.61 -2.64 -16.29
N LEU A 285 7.54 -1.93 -15.65
CA LEU A 285 7.48 -0.49 -15.47
C LEU A 285 8.26 0.26 -16.55
N THR A 286 7.53 1.04 -17.34
CA THR A 286 8.07 1.91 -18.38
C THR A 286 8.18 3.37 -17.90
N VAL A 287 9.17 4.07 -18.45
CA VAL A 287 9.34 5.52 -18.37
C VAL A 287 9.41 6.05 -19.80
N GLU A 288 8.83 7.22 -20.05
CA GLU A 288 8.96 7.93 -21.31
C GLU A 288 10.20 8.81 -21.28
N ILE A 289 11.17 8.52 -22.14
CA ILE A 289 12.39 9.31 -22.32
C ILE A 289 12.48 9.62 -23.83
N GLU A 290 12.63 10.89 -24.18
CA GLU A 290 12.68 11.36 -25.58
C GLU A 290 11.48 10.89 -26.46
N GLY A 291 10.32 10.66 -25.84
CA GLY A 291 9.10 10.18 -26.51
C GLY A 291 9.06 8.66 -26.75
N GLN A 292 10.05 7.90 -26.27
CA GLN A 292 10.04 6.43 -26.30
C GLN A 292 9.72 5.86 -24.92
N THR A 293 8.76 4.93 -24.85
CA THR A 293 8.43 4.18 -23.64
C THR A 293 9.41 3.03 -23.45
N GLU A 294 10.30 3.11 -22.47
CA GLU A 294 11.33 2.09 -22.21
C GLU A 294 11.29 1.57 -20.77
N SER A 295 11.68 0.30 -20.58
CA SER A 295 11.66 -0.35 -19.27
C SER A 295 12.76 0.18 -18.34
N ILE A 296 12.44 0.43 -17.07
CA ILE A 296 13.43 0.88 -16.07
C ILE A 296 14.55 -0.13 -15.83
N MET A 297 14.34 -1.41 -16.16
CA MET A 297 15.38 -2.43 -16.04
C MET A 297 16.60 -2.14 -16.95
N LYS A 298 16.40 -1.50 -18.11
CA LYS A 298 17.49 -1.12 -19.03
C LYS A 298 18.46 -0.08 -18.47
N ARG A 299 18.09 0.62 -17.38
CA ARG A 299 18.93 1.60 -16.66
C ARG A 299 19.28 1.18 -15.22
N THR A 300 18.99 -0.07 -14.85
CA THR A 300 19.16 -0.58 -13.49
C THR A 300 20.18 -1.71 -13.44
N ALA A 301 21.10 -1.65 -12.49
CA ALA A 301 21.94 -2.77 -12.08
C ALA A 301 21.56 -3.21 -10.66
N LEU A 302 21.46 -4.53 -10.42
CA LEU A 302 21.03 -5.09 -9.14
C LEU A 302 22.14 -5.93 -8.52
N VAL A 303 22.45 -5.68 -7.24
CA VAL A 303 23.37 -6.49 -6.43
C VAL A 303 22.56 -7.11 -5.29
N ALA A 304 22.30 -8.41 -5.35
CA ALA A 304 21.46 -9.14 -4.43
C ALA A 304 22.30 -10.06 -3.53
N ASN A 305 22.38 -9.74 -2.24
CA ASN A 305 22.96 -10.62 -1.23
C ASN A 305 21.95 -10.81 -0.08
N THR A 306 21.10 -11.84 -0.19
CA THR A 306 19.94 -12.04 0.71
C THR A 306 20.35 -12.44 2.13
N SER A 307 19.41 -12.38 3.08
CA SER A 307 19.68 -12.65 4.51
C SER A 307 20.27 -14.05 4.79
N ASN A 308 19.98 -15.03 3.92
CA ASN A 308 20.47 -16.41 3.97
C ASN A 308 21.77 -16.65 3.17
N MET A 309 22.25 -15.66 2.41
CA MET A 309 23.56 -15.73 1.77
C MET A 309 24.67 -15.44 2.80
N PRO A 310 25.92 -15.85 2.54
CA PRO A 310 27.05 -15.72 3.46
C PRO A 310 27.19 -14.30 4.04
N VAL A 311 27.53 -14.24 5.33
CA VAL A 311 27.58 -12.99 6.09
C VAL A 311 28.67 -12.06 5.57
N ALA A 312 29.85 -12.59 5.25
CA ALA A 312 30.96 -11.84 4.66
C ALA A 312 30.58 -11.17 3.31
N ALA A 313 29.75 -11.83 2.48
CA ALA A 313 29.34 -11.30 1.18
C ALA A 313 28.43 -10.05 1.29
N ARG A 314 27.89 -9.75 2.48
CA ARG A 314 27.17 -8.49 2.77
C ARG A 314 28.11 -7.28 2.75
N GLU A 315 29.35 -7.45 3.18
CA GLU A 315 30.35 -6.39 3.08
C GLU A 315 30.75 -6.18 1.61
N ALA A 316 31.02 -7.27 0.88
CA ALA A 316 31.37 -7.22 -0.53
C ALA A 316 30.27 -6.53 -1.37
N SER A 317 28.99 -6.85 -1.15
CA SER A 317 27.88 -6.29 -1.93
C SER A 317 27.79 -4.76 -1.88
N ILE A 318 28.09 -4.16 -0.72
CA ILE A 318 28.13 -2.70 -0.54
C ILE A 318 29.26 -2.09 -1.38
N TYR A 319 30.48 -2.63 -1.30
CA TYR A 319 31.63 -2.12 -2.05
C TYR A 319 31.51 -2.36 -3.57
N THR A 320 30.94 -3.50 -3.98
CA THR A 320 30.59 -3.81 -5.38
C THR A 320 29.62 -2.77 -5.92
N GLY A 321 28.51 -2.52 -5.24
CA GLY A 321 27.48 -1.56 -5.69
C GLY A 321 27.97 -0.11 -5.79
N ILE A 322 28.75 0.38 -4.81
CA ILE A 322 29.30 1.75 -4.90
C ILE A 322 30.36 1.86 -6.00
N THR A 323 31.14 0.82 -6.28
CA THR A 323 32.15 0.84 -7.35
C THR A 323 31.51 0.83 -8.74
N LEU A 324 30.41 0.08 -8.91
CA LEU A 324 29.55 0.19 -10.10
C LEU A 324 28.96 1.59 -10.24
N SER A 325 28.54 2.21 -9.14
CA SER A 325 27.98 3.57 -9.14
C SER A 325 29.02 4.63 -9.53
N GLU A 326 30.24 4.53 -9.00
CA GLU A 326 31.36 5.40 -9.40
C GLU A 326 31.77 5.20 -10.86
N TYR A 327 31.65 3.98 -11.40
CA TYR A 327 31.97 3.72 -12.81
C TYR A 327 31.02 4.46 -13.77
N PHE A 328 29.70 4.39 -13.55
CA PHE A 328 28.75 5.16 -14.36
C PHE A 328 28.84 6.67 -14.11
N ARG A 329 29.15 7.10 -12.87
CA ARG A 329 29.48 8.51 -12.55
C ARG A 329 30.63 9.02 -13.41
N ASP A 330 31.71 8.25 -13.58
CA ASP A 330 32.87 8.66 -14.37
C ASP A 330 32.58 8.82 -15.88
N MET A 331 31.46 8.28 -16.38
CA MET A 331 30.95 8.54 -17.72
C MET A 331 30.20 9.89 -17.82
N GLY A 332 29.99 10.58 -16.71
CA GLY A 332 29.14 11.78 -16.61
C GLY A 332 27.65 11.46 -16.56
N TYR A 333 27.26 10.41 -15.83
CA TYR A 333 25.86 10.12 -15.49
C TYR A 333 25.55 10.50 -14.03
N ASN A 334 24.28 10.79 -13.76
CA ASN A 334 23.73 10.95 -12.43
C ASN A 334 23.22 9.61 -11.92
N VAL A 335 23.96 9.03 -10.98
CA VAL A 335 23.68 7.70 -10.43
C VAL A 335 23.00 7.83 -9.08
N SER A 336 21.93 7.06 -8.87
CA SER A 336 21.37 6.85 -7.53
C SER A 336 21.64 5.42 -7.06
N MET A 337 22.35 5.30 -5.95
CA MET A 337 22.63 4.06 -5.25
C MET A 337 21.68 3.92 -4.05
N MET A 338 20.97 2.79 -3.96
CA MET A 338 20.19 2.45 -2.76
C MET A 338 20.81 1.24 -2.06
N ALA A 339 21.04 1.35 -0.75
CA ALA A 339 21.58 0.28 0.08
C ALA A 339 20.54 -0.15 1.11
N ASP A 340 19.80 -1.22 0.82
CA ASP A 340 18.77 -1.82 1.70
C ASP A 340 19.28 -3.19 2.20
N SER A 341 19.83 -3.32 3.43
CA SER A 341 20.03 -2.28 4.45
C SER A 341 21.45 -2.28 5.06
N THR A 342 21.95 -1.08 5.39
CA THR A 342 23.31 -0.88 5.93
C THR A 342 23.49 -1.46 7.34
N SER A 343 22.41 -1.62 8.11
CA SER A 343 22.44 -2.34 9.38
C SER A 343 22.85 -3.81 9.24
N ARG A 344 22.49 -4.48 8.13
CA ARG A 344 22.90 -5.88 7.88
C ARG A 344 24.38 -6.02 7.51
N TRP A 345 24.97 -4.95 6.97
CA TRP A 345 26.41 -4.84 6.79
C TRP A 345 27.13 -4.59 8.14
N ALA A 346 26.61 -3.69 8.98
CA ALA A 346 27.16 -3.47 10.32
C ALA A 346 27.09 -4.74 11.20
N GLU A 347 26.01 -5.53 11.11
CA GLU A 347 25.92 -6.85 11.74
C GLU A 347 27.00 -7.82 11.23
N ALA A 348 27.32 -7.78 9.93
CA ALA A 348 28.37 -8.64 9.36
C ALA A 348 29.76 -8.26 9.90
N LEU A 349 30.07 -6.96 9.97
CA LEU A 349 31.30 -6.46 10.57
C LEU A 349 31.40 -6.87 12.06
N ARG A 350 30.29 -6.83 12.80
CA ARG A 350 30.23 -7.32 14.18
C ARG A 350 30.52 -8.82 14.29
N GLU A 351 29.95 -9.64 13.41
CA GLU A 351 30.20 -11.10 13.44
C GLU A 351 31.66 -11.43 13.12
N ILE A 352 32.24 -10.78 12.10
CA ILE A 352 33.65 -10.95 11.72
C ILE A 352 34.58 -10.51 12.87
N SER A 353 34.36 -9.32 13.43
CA SER A 353 35.10 -8.78 14.57
C SER A 353 35.07 -9.72 15.79
N GLY A 354 33.89 -10.28 16.11
CA GLY A 354 33.74 -11.28 17.17
C GLY A 354 34.47 -12.60 16.91
N ARG A 355 34.62 -13.02 15.64
CA ARG A 355 35.43 -14.20 15.25
C ARG A 355 36.94 -13.94 15.34
N LEU A 356 37.36 -12.69 15.12
CA LEU A 356 38.76 -12.26 15.24
C LEU A 356 39.20 -12.03 16.70
N ALA A 357 38.27 -12.09 17.65
CA ALA A 357 38.45 -11.75 19.06
C ALA A 357 38.94 -10.30 19.29
N GLU A 358 38.48 -9.36 18.46
CA GLU A 358 38.70 -7.93 18.66
C GLU A 358 37.90 -7.41 19.86
N MET A 359 38.37 -6.32 20.48
CA MET A 359 37.63 -5.67 21.57
C MET A 359 36.39 -4.94 21.03
N PRO A 360 35.18 -5.28 21.49
CA PRO A 360 33.97 -4.60 21.06
C PRO A 360 33.87 -3.19 21.65
N ALA A 361 33.24 -2.29 20.89
CA ALA A 361 32.72 -1.02 21.36
C ALA A 361 31.23 -1.20 21.73
N ASP A 362 30.40 -0.19 21.47
CA ASP A 362 28.99 -0.19 21.85
C ASP A 362 28.18 -1.32 21.19
N SER A 363 27.32 -1.97 21.98
CA SER A 363 26.42 -3.05 21.53
C SER A 363 27.11 -4.20 20.77
N GLY A 364 28.39 -4.41 21.03
CA GLY A 364 29.23 -5.45 20.43
C GLY A 364 29.83 -5.08 19.07
N TYR A 365 29.54 -3.91 18.49
CA TYR A 365 30.11 -3.51 17.20
C TYR A 365 31.61 -3.19 17.29
N PRO A 366 32.39 -3.35 16.21
CA PRO A 366 33.81 -2.98 16.20
C PRO A 366 34.01 -1.46 16.33
N ALA A 367 35.09 -1.04 16.98
CA ALA A 367 35.45 0.37 17.12
C ALA A 367 35.59 1.12 15.78
N TYR A 368 35.96 0.43 14.69
CA TYR A 368 36.08 1.00 13.35
C TYR A 368 34.75 1.14 12.57
N LEU A 369 33.60 0.80 13.15
CA LEU A 369 32.29 0.87 12.46
C LEU A 369 32.03 2.25 11.86
N GLY A 370 32.24 3.32 12.64
CA GLY A 370 32.03 4.70 12.17
C GLY A 370 32.92 5.06 10.98
N ALA A 371 34.18 4.64 10.99
CA ALA A 371 35.13 4.87 9.89
C ALA A 371 34.76 4.09 8.61
N ARG A 372 34.23 2.87 8.73
CA ARG A 372 33.71 2.10 7.59
C ARG A 372 32.46 2.76 6.98
N LEU A 373 31.52 3.21 7.80
CA LEU A 373 30.35 3.95 7.32
C LEU A 373 30.75 5.27 6.66
N ALA A 374 31.70 6.02 7.25
CA ALA A 374 32.18 7.28 6.70
C ALA A 374 32.87 7.11 5.34
N SER A 375 33.81 6.16 5.22
CA SER A 375 34.49 5.87 3.95
C SER A 375 33.57 5.34 2.85
N PHE A 376 32.41 4.77 3.20
CA PHE A 376 31.35 4.44 2.25
C PHE A 376 30.57 5.68 1.80
N TYR A 377 30.00 6.46 2.72
CA TYR A 377 29.18 7.61 2.37
C TYR A 377 29.97 8.75 1.71
N GLU A 378 31.26 8.92 2.03
CA GLU A 378 32.15 9.91 1.38
C GLU A 378 32.47 9.59 -0.10
N ARG A 379 32.09 8.41 -0.61
CA ARG A 379 32.15 8.12 -2.06
C ARG A 379 30.98 8.75 -2.83
N ALA A 380 29.93 9.19 -2.13
CA ALA A 380 28.90 10.05 -2.68
C ALA A 380 29.45 11.46 -3.00
N GLY A 381 28.73 12.14 -3.88
CA GLY A 381 29.04 13.52 -4.27
C GLY A 381 28.74 13.79 -5.74
N ARG A 382 28.59 15.07 -6.07
CA ARG A 382 28.78 15.57 -7.44
C ARG A 382 30.26 15.82 -7.63
N VAL A 383 30.80 15.43 -8.78
CA VAL A 383 32.23 15.54 -9.08
C VAL A 383 32.43 15.98 -10.53
N LYS A 384 33.55 16.67 -10.76
CA LYS A 384 34.12 16.75 -12.11
C LYS A 384 34.93 15.47 -12.36
N CYS A 385 34.58 14.74 -13.42
CA CYS A 385 35.22 13.48 -13.77
C CYS A 385 36.67 13.70 -14.24
N LEU A 386 37.48 12.64 -14.24
CA LEU A 386 38.81 12.68 -14.86
C LEU A 386 38.75 12.54 -16.38
N GLY A 387 39.72 13.15 -17.05
CA GLY A 387 39.96 13.01 -18.49
C GLY A 387 38.98 13.80 -19.37
N ASN A 388 39.35 13.91 -20.63
CA ASN A 388 38.61 14.58 -21.69
C ASN A 388 37.51 13.68 -22.27
N PRO A 389 36.36 14.23 -22.71
CA PRO A 389 35.90 15.60 -22.53
C PRO A 389 35.56 15.94 -21.07
N ASP A 390 35.71 17.21 -20.73
CA ASP A 390 35.27 17.81 -19.47
C ASP A 390 33.79 17.50 -19.22
N ARG A 391 33.50 16.84 -18.10
CA ARG A 391 32.17 16.34 -17.76
C ARG A 391 31.97 16.22 -16.26
N GLU A 392 30.71 16.28 -15.85
CA GLU A 392 30.29 16.14 -14.47
C GLU A 392 29.43 14.89 -14.30
N GLY A 393 29.56 14.24 -13.15
CA GLY A 393 28.72 13.12 -12.75
C GLY A 393 28.38 13.21 -11.27
N SER A 394 27.36 12.47 -10.83
CA SER A 394 26.99 12.44 -9.41
C SER A 394 26.68 11.02 -8.93
N VAL A 395 26.97 10.75 -7.66
CA VAL A 395 26.50 9.55 -6.95
C VAL A 395 25.71 9.99 -5.73
N SER A 396 24.41 9.72 -5.74
CA SER A 396 23.51 9.94 -4.61
C SER A 396 23.37 8.62 -3.85
N ILE A 397 23.62 8.59 -2.54
CA ILE A 397 23.50 7.37 -1.72
C ILE A 397 22.29 7.49 -0.79
N VAL A 398 21.37 6.53 -0.90
CA VAL A 398 20.21 6.38 -0.02
C VAL A 398 20.35 5.07 0.77
N GLY A 399 20.84 5.18 2.00
CA GLY A 399 21.05 4.04 2.90
C GLY A 399 19.83 3.79 3.79
N ALA A 400 19.20 2.63 3.67
CA ALA A 400 18.17 2.20 4.60
C ALA A 400 18.82 1.64 5.88
N VAL A 401 18.36 2.11 7.04
CA VAL A 401 18.84 1.67 8.35
C VAL A 401 17.69 0.96 9.07
N SER A 402 17.98 -0.19 9.68
CA SER A 402 17.01 -1.03 10.38
C SER A 402 17.38 -1.13 11.87
N PRO A 403 17.22 -0.05 12.66
CA PRO A 403 17.51 -0.10 14.08
C PRO A 403 16.67 -1.17 14.81
N PRO A 404 17.25 -1.87 15.80
CA PRO A 404 16.51 -2.81 16.63
C PRO A 404 15.35 -2.11 17.35
N GLY A 405 14.14 -2.69 17.28
CA GLY A 405 12.93 -2.12 17.88
C GLY A 405 12.36 -0.85 17.21
N GLY A 406 13.18 -0.11 16.46
CA GLY A 406 12.90 1.25 15.98
C GLY A 406 13.61 2.36 16.77
N ASP A 407 14.63 2.02 17.57
CA ASP A 407 15.35 2.98 18.41
C ASP A 407 16.50 3.67 17.65
N PHE A 408 16.47 5.00 17.57
CA PHE A 408 17.50 5.77 16.86
C PHE A 408 18.80 5.96 17.64
N SER A 409 18.86 5.55 18.92
CA SER A 409 20.09 5.55 19.72
C SER A 409 21.06 4.41 19.37
N ASP A 410 20.63 3.44 18.54
CA ASP A 410 21.48 2.35 18.05
C ASP A 410 22.79 2.87 17.40
N PRO A 411 23.96 2.26 17.68
CA PRO A 411 25.25 2.74 17.19
C PRO A 411 25.35 2.90 15.66
N VAL A 412 24.66 2.06 14.87
CA VAL A 412 24.66 2.18 13.41
C VAL A 412 23.89 3.43 12.98
N THR A 413 22.76 3.70 13.64
CA THR A 413 21.94 4.89 13.36
C THR A 413 22.66 6.16 13.80
N SER A 414 23.22 6.17 15.02
CA SER A 414 23.99 7.29 15.56
C SER A 414 25.22 7.63 14.71
N ALA A 415 26.03 6.63 14.34
CA ALA A 415 27.18 6.83 13.46
C ALA A 415 26.77 7.33 12.07
N THR A 416 25.70 6.77 11.48
CA THR A 416 25.18 7.23 10.18
C THR A 416 24.71 8.68 10.24
N LEU A 417 24.00 9.08 11.31
CA LEU A 417 23.50 10.43 11.55
C LEU A 417 24.60 11.49 11.63
N GLY A 418 25.78 11.12 12.15
CA GLY A 418 26.96 11.99 12.17
C GLY A 418 27.54 12.29 10.78
N ILE A 419 27.27 11.42 9.79
CA ILE A 419 27.87 11.49 8.44
C ILE A 419 26.88 12.08 7.42
N VAL A 420 25.63 11.62 7.42
CA VAL A 420 24.66 11.98 6.38
C VAL A 420 24.14 13.42 6.51
N GLN A 421 23.72 13.97 5.37
CA GLN A 421 23.18 15.33 5.31
C GLN A 421 21.64 15.37 5.36
N VAL A 422 20.99 14.26 5.02
CA VAL A 422 19.52 14.10 5.06
C VAL A 422 19.14 12.89 5.90
N PHE A 423 18.13 13.07 6.74
CA PHE A 423 17.58 12.05 7.63
C PHE A 423 16.06 11.99 7.45
N TRP A 424 15.57 10.85 6.96
CA TRP A 424 14.15 10.54 6.80
C TRP A 424 13.73 9.52 7.86
N GLY A 425 13.51 10.00 9.09
CA GLY A 425 13.12 9.16 10.22
C GLY A 425 11.70 8.62 10.06
N LEU A 426 11.56 7.31 9.84
CA LEU A 426 10.26 6.66 9.72
C LEU A 426 9.69 6.29 11.10
N ASP A 427 8.49 6.80 11.40
CA ASP A 427 7.78 6.48 12.63
C ASP A 427 6.79 5.31 12.46
N LYS A 428 6.86 4.41 13.45
CA LYS A 428 6.01 3.24 13.59
C LYS A 428 4.57 3.60 13.95
N LYS A 429 4.30 4.69 14.68
CA LYS A 429 2.92 5.11 15.03
C LYS A 429 2.17 5.56 13.76
N LEU A 430 2.83 6.35 12.89
CA LEU A 430 2.30 6.70 11.56
C LEU A 430 2.00 5.46 10.70
N ALA A 431 2.95 4.51 10.61
CA ALA A 431 2.75 3.27 9.87
C ALA A 431 1.56 2.43 10.40
N GLN A 432 1.39 2.34 11.73
CA GLN A 432 0.24 1.67 12.36
C GLN A 432 -1.10 2.32 12.02
N ARG A 433 -1.12 3.66 11.88
CA ARG A 433 -2.29 4.44 11.42
C ARG A 433 -2.51 4.37 9.90
N LYS A 434 -1.63 3.68 9.16
CA LYS A 434 -1.57 3.64 7.68
C LYS A 434 -1.34 5.00 7.03
N HIS A 435 -0.66 5.90 7.75
CA HIS A 435 -0.10 7.09 7.14
C HIS A 435 1.18 6.69 6.40
N PHE A 436 1.13 6.73 5.07
CA PHE A 436 2.26 6.44 4.20
C PHE A 436 2.51 7.63 3.26
N PRO A 437 3.77 7.97 2.95
CA PRO A 437 4.99 7.53 3.65
C PRO A 437 4.94 7.82 5.16
N SER A 438 5.53 6.96 5.98
CA SER A 438 5.43 7.06 7.45
C SER A 438 6.54 7.95 8.05
N ILE A 439 6.89 9.03 7.35
CA ILE A 439 7.99 9.92 7.74
C ILE A 439 7.51 10.84 8.86
N ASN A 440 8.25 10.89 9.96
CA ASN A 440 8.00 11.84 11.03
C ASN A 440 8.63 13.19 10.66
N TRP A 441 7.77 14.17 10.41
CA TRP A 441 8.15 15.52 9.96
C TRP A 441 8.74 16.42 11.06
N LEU A 442 8.68 16.02 12.34
CA LEU A 442 9.26 16.77 13.45
C LEU A 442 10.75 16.42 13.65
N ILE A 443 11.11 15.14 13.51
CA ILE A 443 12.49 14.66 13.69
C ILE A 443 13.31 14.66 12.40
N SER A 444 12.64 14.54 11.24
CA SER A 444 13.33 14.47 9.94
C SER A 444 13.96 15.82 9.58
N TYR A 445 15.09 15.78 8.90
CA TYR A 445 15.79 17.01 8.50
C TYR A 445 16.53 16.84 7.17
N SER A 446 16.80 17.96 6.52
CA SER A 446 17.72 18.07 5.38
C SER A 446 18.60 19.31 5.58
N LYS A 447 19.92 19.12 5.52
CA LYS A 447 20.90 20.21 5.57
C LYS A 447 21.07 20.90 4.20
N TYR A 448 20.52 20.34 3.12
CA TYR A 448 20.61 20.88 1.76
C TYR A 448 19.63 22.01 1.45
N THR A 449 18.75 22.41 2.38
CA THR A 449 17.76 23.48 2.16
C THR A 449 18.43 24.75 1.62
N ARG A 450 19.46 25.25 2.32
CA ARG A 450 20.23 26.45 1.90
C ARG A 450 20.94 26.29 0.55
N ALA A 451 21.42 25.09 0.22
CA ALA A 451 22.10 24.82 -1.05
C ALA A 451 21.14 24.75 -2.24
N LEU A 452 19.84 24.58 -1.98
CA LEU A 452 18.78 24.50 -2.98
C LEU A 452 17.98 25.79 -3.12
N ASP A 453 18.14 26.78 -2.23
CA ASP A 453 17.38 28.03 -2.31
C ASP A 453 17.70 28.77 -3.64
N ASP A 454 18.97 28.79 -4.10
CA ASP A 454 19.39 29.24 -5.45
C ASP A 454 18.65 28.56 -6.62
N PHE A 455 18.24 27.31 -6.46
CA PHE A 455 17.50 26.54 -7.46
C PHE A 455 16.00 26.84 -7.38
N TYR A 456 15.47 27.01 -6.17
CA TYR A 456 14.07 27.35 -5.95
C TYR A 456 13.77 28.80 -6.37
N ASP A 457 14.64 29.76 -6.09
CA ASP A 457 14.42 31.16 -6.48
C ASP A 457 14.36 31.35 -8.00
N LYS A 458 15.11 30.54 -8.75
CA LYS A 458 15.11 30.55 -10.23
C LYS A 458 13.87 29.89 -10.85
N ASN A 459 13.36 28.82 -10.24
CA ASN A 459 12.33 27.97 -10.87
C ASN A 459 10.94 28.07 -10.20
N PHE A 460 10.90 28.32 -8.89
CA PHE A 460 9.72 28.27 -8.02
C PHE A 460 9.85 29.27 -6.84
N PRO A 461 9.96 30.59 -7.08
CA PRO A 461 10.33 31.58 -6.06
C PRO A 461 9.40 31.64 -4.84
N GLU A 462 8.11 31.33 -5.01
CA GLU A 462 7.14 31.29 -3.90
C GLU A 462 7.37 30.11 -2.93
N PHE A 463 8.03 29.03 -3.38
CA PHE A 463 8.06 27.75 -2.67
C PHE A 463 8.78 27.82 -1.32
N VAL A 464 9.86 28.60 -1.20
CA VAL A 464 10.65 28.69 0.04
C VAL A 464 9.80 29.24 1.19
N ALA A 465 9.01 30.28 0.94
CA ALA A 465 8.09 30.85 1.93
C ALA A 465 6.97 29.87 2.31
N LEU A 466 6.39 29.19 1.33
CA LEU A 466 5.34 28.18 1.55
C LEU A 466 5.85 27.01 2.42
N ARG A 467 7.07 26.51 2.14
CA ARG A 467 7.74 25.45 2.90
C ARG A 467 7.95 25.83 4.36
N THR A 468 8.33 27.08 4.64
CA THR A 468 8.53 27.58 6.01
C THR A 468 7.20 27.62 6.78
N LYS A 469 6.14 28.20 6.19
CA LYS A 469 4.80 28.22 6.80
C LYS A 469 4.25 26.82 7.09
N VAL A 470 4.45 25.83 6.21
CA VAL A 470 4.03 24.44 6.48
C VAL A 470 4.75 23.86 7.71
N LYS A 471 6.05 24.13 7.87
CA LYS A 471 6.79 23.62 9.04
C LYS A 471 6.31 24.27 10.34
N GLU A 472 6.06 25.57 10.31
CA GLU A 472 5.47 26.33 11.42
C GLU A 472 4.11 25.76 11.83
N ILE A 473 3.16 25.62 10.89
CA ILE A 473 1.82 25.06 11.13
C ILE A 473 1.86 23.62 11.68
N LEU A 474 2.78 22.78 11.17
CA LEU A 474 2.94 21.39 11.64
C LEU A 474 3.60 21.30 13.02
N GLN A 475 4.35 22.32 13.44
CA GLN A 475 4.94 22.41 14.77
C GLN A 475 3.94 22.97 15.79
N GLU A 476 3.26 24.08 15.45
CA GLU A 476 2.14 24.61 16.24
C GLU A 476 1.07 23.54 16.53
N GLU A 477 0.79 22.64 15.57
CA GLU A 477 -0.20 21.58 15.78
C GLU A 477 0.21 20.53 16.82
N GLU A 478 1.50 20.20 16.95
CA GLU A 478 1.94 19.25 17.99
C GLU A 478 1.83 19.90 19.38
N ASP A 479 2.28 21.15 19.52
CA ASP A 479 2.16 21.94 20.76
C ASP A 479 0.68 22.09 21.18
N LEU A 480 -0.20 22.43 20.23
CA LEU A 480 -1.64 22.51 20.46
C LEU A 480 -2.28 21.14 20.73
N SER A 481 -1.78 20.06 20.12
CA SER A 481 -2.28 18.69 20.33
C SER A 481 -2.03 18.22 21.77
N GLU A 482 -0.92 18.60 22.39
CA GLU A 482 -0.65 18.32 23.81
C GLU A 482 -1.62 19.10 24.73
N ILE A 483 -1.83 20.40 24.47
CA ILE A 483 -2.81 21.22 25.19
C ILE A 483 -4.24 20.65 25.05
N VAL A 484 -4.62 20.22 23.84
CA VAL A 484 -5.93 19.59 23.57
C VAL A 484 -6.12 18.29 24.34
N GLN A 485 -5.07 17.51 24.56
CA GLN A 485 -5.13 16.28 25.36
C GLN A 485 -5.30 16.54 26.86
N LEU A 486 -4.77 17.67 27.36
CA LEU A 486 -4.85 18.05 28.78
C LEU A 486 -6.14 18.82 29.14
N VAL A 487 -6.52 19.81 28.32
CA VAL A 487 -7.61 20.77 28.64
C VAL A 487 -8.86 20.53 27.77
N GLY A 488 -8.70 19.91 26.61
CA GLY A 488 -9.78 19.66 25.64
C GLY A 488 -9.96 20.79 24.61
N LYS A 489 -10.32 20.40 23.37
CA LYS A 489 -10.45 21.28 22.19
C LYS A 489 -11.41 22.48 22.34
N ALA A 490 -12.31 22.46 23.33
CA ALA A 490 -13.28 23.53 23.57
C ALA A 490 -12.65 24.84 24.08
N SER A 491 -11.49 24.76 24.76
CA SER A 491 -10.81 25.90 25.39
C SER A 491 -9.97 26.76 24.44
N LEU A 492 -9.68 26.26 23.23
CA LEU A 492 -8.80 26.91 22.26
C LEU A 492 -9.36 28.20 21.66
N ALA A 493 -8.47 29.09 21.22
CA ALA A 493 -8.84 30.24 20.41
C ALA A 493 -9.28 29.81 18.99
N GLU A 494 -9.93 30.72 18.26
CA GLU A 494 -10.39 30.45 16.89
C GLU A 494 -9.22 30.34 15.89
N THR A 495 -8.11 31.04 16.13
CA THR A 495 -6.84 30.91 15.39
C THR A 495 -6.29 29.48 15.51
N ASP A 496 -6.21 28.96 16.72
CA ASP A 496 -5.63 27.65 17.02
C ASP A 496 -6.50 26.54 16.40
N LYS A 497 -7.83 26.72 16.40
CA LYS A 497 -8.77 25.83 15.70
C LYS A 497 -8.54 25.82 14.19
N ILE A 498 -8.19 26.96 13.57
CA ILE A 498 -7.80 27.02 12.15
C ILE A 498 -6.48 26.26 11.94
N THR A 499 -5.44 26.53 12.75
CA THR A 499 -4.15 25.82 12.66
C THR A 499 -4.34 24.31 12.73
N LEU A 500 -5.09 23.79 13.71
CA LEU A 500 -5.36 22.35 13.85
C LEU A 500 -6.04 21.72 12.62
N GLU A 501 -7.01 22.42 12.01
CA GLU A 501 -7.79 21.87 10.89
C GLU A 501 -7.02 21.97 9.55
N ILE A 502 -6.22 23.03 9.36
CA ILE A 502 -5.29 23.14 8.22
C ILE A 502 -4.12 22.16 8.36
N ALA A 503 -3.55 21.99 9.55
CA ALA A 503 -2.52 20.97 9.80
C ALA A 503 -3.06 19.56 9.55
N LYS A 504 -4.33 19.30 9.88
CA LYS A 504 -5.00 18.05 9.51
C LYS A 504 -5.14 17.89 7.99
N LEU A 505 -5.55 18.95 7.27
CA LEU A 505 -5.62 18.96 5.80
C LEU A 505 -4.24 18.66 5.18
N LEU A 506 -3.18 19.30 5.67
CA LEU A 506 -1.80 19.05 5.24
C LEU A 506 -1.40 17.57 5.48
N LYS A 507 -1.75 16.98 6.63
CA LYS A 507 -1.44 15.57 6.91
C LYS A 507 -2.20 14.61 6.00
N GLU A 508 -3.53 14.72 5.91
CA GLU A 508 -4.39 13.77 5.20
C GLU A 508 -4.35 13.94 3.67
N ASP A 509 -4.13 15.17 3.16
CA ASP A 509 -4.18 15.47 1.73
C ASP A 509 -2.83 15.82 1.09
N PHE A 510 -1.85 16.35 1.82
CA PHE A 510 -0.53 16.70 1.27
C PHE A 510 0.58 15.69 1.61
N LEU A 511 0.76 15.34 2.89
CA LEU A 511 1.82 14.44 3.36
C LEU A 511 1.51 12.96 3.09
N GLN A 512 0.24 12.56 3.21
CA GLN A 512 -0.17 11.20 2.87
C GLN A 512 -0.22 11.00 1.35
N GLN A 513 0.53 10.01 0.87
CA GLN A 513 0.69 9.68 -0.54
C GLN A 513 0.64 8.16 -0.77
N ASN A 514 -0.11 7.73 -1.79
CA ASN A 514 -0.31 6.32 -2.13
C ASN A 514 0.51 5.87 -3.34
N SER A 515 1.68 5.29 -3.06
CA SER A 515 2.66 4.78 -4.04
C SER A 515 2.12 3.75 -5.04
N TYR A 516 0.99 3.09 -4.76
CA TYR A 516 0.38 2.09 -5.65
C TYR A 516 -0.70 2.65 -6.59
N SER A 517 -1.11 3.92 -6.43
CA SER A 517 -2.17 4.51 -7.26
C SER A 517 -1.60 5.16 -8.54
N SER A 518 -2.37 5.23 -9.63
CA SER A 518 -1.86 5.77 -10.90
C SER A 518 -1.44 7.24 -10.82
N TYR A 519 -2.19 8.05 -10.06
CA TYR A 519 -2.09 9.52 -9.97
C TYR A 519 -1.22 10.03 -8.81
N ASP A 520 -0.90 9.16 -7.84
CA ASP A 520 -0.16 9.52 -6.61
C ASP A 520 1.10 8.66 -6.41
N ARG A 521 1.38 7.69 -7.29
CA ARG A 521 2.68 6.98 -7.31
C ARG A 521 3.86 7.93 -7.51
N PHE A 522 3.64 8.97 -8.31
CA PHE A 522 4.58 10.03 -8.64
C PHE A 522 3.84 11.37 -8.64
N CYS A 523 4.38 12.35 -7.90
CA CYS A 523 3.87 13.71 -7.90
C CYS A 523 4.96 14.66 -8.44
N PRO A 524 4.78 15.25 -9.63
CA PRO A 524 5.70 16.26 -10.16
C PRO A 524 5.81 17.47 -9.23
N PHE A 525 6.95 18.16 -9.28
CA PHE A 525 7.22 19.27 -8.36
C PHE A 525 6.23 20.44 -8.52
N TYR A 526 5.80 20.78 -9.74
CA TYR A 526 4.78 21.82 -9.95
C TYR A 526 3.43 21.49 -9.28
N LYS A 527 3.02 20.20 -9.25
CA LYS A 527 1.80 19.75 -8.58
C LYS A 527 1.96 19.90 -7.06
N THR A 528 3.13 19.56 -6.54
CA THR A 528 3.50 19.75 -5.12
C THR A 528 3.42 21.22 -4.70
N VAL A 529 4.00 22.14 -5.47
CA VAL A 529 3.98 23.59 -5.20
C VAL A 529 2.56 24.14 -5.26
N GLY A 530 1.79 23.82 -6.32
CA GLY A 530 0.41 24.32 -6.47
C GLY A 530 -0.54 23.84 -5.36
N MET A 531 -0.40 22.58 -4.91
CA MET A 531 -1.16 22.09 -3.75
C MET A 531 -0.83 22.87 -2.47
N LEU A 532 0.44 23.16 -2.20
CA LEU A 532 0.86 23.95 -1.04
C LEU A 532 0.34 25.38 -1.11
N LYS A 533 0.45 26.04 -2.28
CA LYS A 533 -0.04 27.40 -2.52
C LYS A 533 -1.52 27.53 -2.16
N ASN A 534 -2.33 26.56 -2.58
CA ASN A 534 -3.78 26.58 -2.33
C ASN A 534 -4.15 26.28 -0.86
N MET A 535 -3.45 25.36 -0.20
CA MET A 535 -3.69 25.08 1.23
C MET A 535 -3.26 26.24 2.13
N ILE A 536 -2.13 26.89 1.82
CA ILE A 536 -1.64 28.05 2.59
C ILE A 536 -2.45 29.31 2.27
N GLY A 537 -2.88 29.50 1.02
CA GLY A 537 -3.79 30.59 0.65
C GLY A 537 -5.09 30.56 1.46
N LEU A 538 -5.67 29.36 1.68
CA LEU A 538 -6.81 29.20 2.59
C LEU A 538 -6.44 29.55 4.05
N TYR A 539 -5.29 29.10 4.55
CA TYR A 539 -4.86 29.39 5.92
C TYR A 539 -4.70 30.89 6.17
N ASP A 540 -3.95 31.57 5.31
CA ASP A 540 -3.69 33.02 5.42
C ASP A 540 -5.00 33.83 5.37
N MET A 541 -5.91 33.46 4.47
CA MET A 541 -7.23 34.11 4.36
C MET A 541 -8.14 33.81 5.55
N ALA A 542 -8.20 32.56 6.03
CA ALA A 542 -9.00 32.19 7.19
C ALA A 542 -8.49 32.85 8.48
N ARG A 543 -7.17 32.99 8.62
CA ARG A 543 -6.53 33.69 9.74
C ARG A 543 -6.83 35.19 9.69
N HIS A 544 -6.57 35.85 8.56
CA HIS A 544 -6.91 37.26 8.35
C HIS A 544 -8.40 37.53 8.60
N ALA A 545 -9.28 36.63 8.20
CA ALA A 545 -10.73 36.73 8.41
C ALA A 545 -11.14 36.74 9.90
N VAL A 546 -10.51 35.90 10.73
CA VAL A 546 -10.80 35.82 12.17
C VAL A 546 -10.14 36.97 12.93
N GLU A 547 -8.91 37.35 12.55
CA GLU A 547 -8.18 38.45 13.18
C GLU A 547 -8.84 39.81 12.90
N SER A 548 -9.22 40.09 11.64
CA SER A 548 -9.90 41.36 11.27
C SER A 548 -11.29 41.52 11.90
N THR A 549 -12.02 40.42 12.15
CA THR A 549 -13.34 40.47 12.79
C THR A 549 -13.31 40.29 14.31
N ALA A 550 -12.12 40.15 14.92
CA ALA A 550 -11.96 39.80 16.33
C ALA A 550 -12.57 40.82 17.33
N GLN A 551 -12.61 42.10 16.97
CA GLN A 551 -13.22 43.19 17.78
C GLN A 551 -14.67 43.53 17.39
N SER A 552 -15.21 42.90 16.35
CA SER A 552 -16.58 43.16 15.87
C SER A 552 -17.60 42.28 16.61
N GLU A 553 -18.83 42.78 16.81
CA GLU A 553 -19.91 42.00 17.43
C GLU A 553 -20.25 40.71 16.65
N ASN A 554 -20.04 40.73 15.33
CA ASN A 554 -20.22 39.57 14.44
C ASN A 554 -18.90 38.82 14.20
N LYS A 555 -18.17 38.47 15.28
CA LYS A 555 -16.93 37.69 15.19
C LYS A 555 -17.14 36.40 14.37
N ILE A 556 -16.34 36.24 13.33
CA ILE A 556 -16.36 35.04 12.51
C ILE A 556 -15.64 33.92 13.28
N THR A 557 -16.28 32.75 13.33
CA THR A 557 -15.74 31.53 13.95
C THR A 557 -15.42 30.51 12.88
N TRP A 558 -14.52 29.57 13.19
CA TRP A 558 -14.14 28.50 12.24
C TRP A 558 -15.36 27.70 11.76
N THR A 559 -16.38 27.50 12.59
CA THR A 559 -17.60 26.79 12.22
C THR A 559 -18.31 27.44 11.03
N VAL A 560 -18.41 28.78 11.00
CA VAL A 560 -19.03 29.54 9.90
C VAL A 560 -18.20 29.40 8.62
N ILE A 561 -16.87 29.50 8.74
CA ILE A 561 -15.91 29.34 7.65
C ILE A 561 -16.03 27.93 7.03
N ARG A 562 -16.02 26.88 7.86
CA ARG A 562 -16.12 25.49 7.44
C ARG A 562 -17.45 25.16 6.74
N ASP A 563 -18.55 25.66 7.29
CA ASP A 563 -19.88 25.31 6.77
C ASP A 563 -20.17 26.04 5.44
N SER A 564 -19.75 27.30 5.33
CA SER A 564 -19.83 28.07 4.06
C SER A 564 -18.87 27.56 2.98
N MET A 565 -17.61 27.26 3.32
CA MET A 565 -16.59 26.80 2.36
C MET A 565 -16.51 25.27 2.21
N SER A 566 -17.54 24.53 2.61
CA SER A 566 -17.57 23.06 2.55
C SER A 566 -17.25 22.47 1.16
N ASN A 567 -17.68 23.13 0.08
CA ASN A 567 -17.35 22.74 -1.30
C ASN A 567 -15.87 23.03 -1.66
N ILE A 568 -15.34 24.18 -1.23
CA ILE A 568 -13.94 24.57 -1.49
C ILE A 568 -13.00 23.64 -0.71
N LEU A 569 -13.32 23.30 0.53
CA LEU A 569 -12.58 22.30 1.32
C LEU A 569 -12.58 20.93 0.62
N TYR A 570 -13.71 20.50 0.07
CA TYR A 570 -13.77 19.27 -0.73
C TYR A 570 -12.89 19.34 -1.99
N GLN A 571 -12.89 20.47 -2.69
CA GLN A 571 -12.04 20.69 -3.87
C GLN A 571 -10.55 20.69 -3.50
N LEU A 572 -10.15 21.30 -2.38
CA LEU A 572 -8.78 21.26 -1.86
C LEU A 572 -8.32 19.83 -1.53
N SER A 573 -9.15 19.05 -0.81
CA SER A 573 -8.87 17.62 -0.58
C SER A 573 -8.83 16.81 -1.88
N SER A 574 -9.54 17.26 -2.93
CA SER A 574 -9.56 16.58 -4.23
C SER A 574 -8.30 16.78 -5.08
N MET A 575 -7.47 17.80 -4.78
CA MET A 575 -6.31 18.17 -5.61
C MET A 575 -5.33 17.00 -5.85
N LYS A 576 -5.16 16.11 -4.86
CA LYS A 576 -4.25 14.95 -5.00
C LYS A 576 -4.66 13.97 -6.10
N PHE A 577 -5.95 13.89 -6.45
CA PHE A 577 -6.49 12.96 -7.44
C PHE A 577 -6.25 13.36 -8.91
N LYS A 578 -5.75 14.58 -9.19
CA LYS A 578 -5.34 15.00 -10.54
C LYS A 578 -4.23 14.10 -11.07
N ASP A 579 -4.36 13.57 -12.29
CA ASP A 579 -3.46 12.56 -12.83
C ASP A 579 -2.42 13.24 -13.75
N PRO A 580 -1.12 13.32 -13.35
CA PRO A 580 -0.12 14.07 -14.10
C PRO A 580 0.04 13.64 -15.56
N VAL A 581 -0.18 12.35 -15.84
CA VAL A 581 0.01 11.77 -17.18
C VAL A 581 -1.18 12.07 -18.10
N LYS A 582 -2.38 12.27 -17.56
CA LYS A 582 -3.61 12.46 -18.35
C LYS A 582 -4.03 13.91 -18.48
N ASP A 583 -3.89 14.68 -17.40
CA ASP A 583 -4.34 16.08 -17.38
C ASP A 583 -3.27 17.01 -17.97
N GLY A 584 -1.98 16.65 -17.87
CA GLY A 584 -0.87 17.47 -18.32
C GLY A 584 -0.59 18.68 -17.41
N GLU A 585 0.60 19.28 -17.54
CA GLU A 585 1.06 20.34 -16.64
C GLU A 585 0.21 21.62 -16.71
N ALA A 586 -0.04 22.13 -17.92
CA ALA A 586 -0.72 23.41 -18.12
C ALA A 586 -2.15 23.41 -17.54
N LYS A 587 -2.89 22.32 -17.72
CA LYS A 587 -4.25 22.15 -17.19
C LYS A 587 -4.26 22.06 -15.67
N ILE A 588 -3.33 21.31 -15.08
CA ILE A 588 -3.22 21.19 -13.61
C ILE A 588 -2.90 22.55 -12.99
N LYS A 589 -2.00 23.34 -13.61
CA LYS A 589 -1.72 24.72 -13.16
C LYS A 589 -2.97 25.59 -13.24
N ALA A 590 -3.64 25.64 -14.39
CA ALA A 590 -4.86 26.43 -14.57
C ALA A 590 -5.99 26.04 -13.59
N ASP A 591 -6.21 24.73 -13.37
CA ASP A 591 -7.17 24.22 -12.39
C ASP A 591 -6.83 24.69 -10.95
N PHE A 592 -5.55 24.72 -10.59
CA PHE A 592 -5.08 25.15 -9.26
C PHE A 592 -5.11 26.67 -9.09
N ASP A 593 -4.75 27.44 -10.12
CA ASP A 593 -4.85 28.91 -10.11
C ASP A 593 -6.31 29.35 -10.09
N GLN A 594 -7.22 28.67 -10.80
CA GLN A 594 -8.66 28.89 -10.70
C GLN A 594 -9.19 28.57 -9.30
N LEU A 595 -8.72 27.49 -8.66
CA LEU A 595 -9.11 27.17 -7.29
C LEU A 595 -8.59 28.22 -6.29
N LEU A 596 -7.37 28.73 -6.48
CA LEU A 596 -6.85 29.84 -5.68
C LEU A 596 -7.68 31.11 -5.86
N CYS A 597 -8.04 31.44 -7.11
CA CYS A 597 -8.95 32.53 -7.40
C CYS A 597 -10.32 32.32 -6.73
N LEU A 598 -10.86 31.10 -6.67
CA LEU A 598 -12.11 30.81 -5.96
C LEU A 598 -11.99 30.99 -4.44
N VAL A 599 -10.86 30.61 -3.84
CA VAL A 599 -10.53 30.88 -2.42
C VAL A 599 -10.42 32.39 -2.17
N GLN A 600 -9.84 33.14 -3.12
CA GLN A 600 -9.62 34.60 -3.04
C GLN A 600 -10.84 35.45 -3.37
N THR A 601 -11.71 35.00 -4.29
CA THR A 601 -12.94 35.72 -4.66
C THR A 601 -13.93 35.77 -3.50
N PRO A 602 -14.73 36.83 -3.37
CA PRO A 602 -15.41 37.15 -2.14
C PRO A 602 -16.71 36.34 -1.92
N SER A 603 -16.55 35.04 -1.66
CA SER A 603 -17.44 34.31 -0.75
C SER A 603 -17.42 34.88 0.68
N TYR A 604 -16.54 35.85 0.92
CA TYR A 604 -16.42 36.66 2.13
C TYR A 604 -17.35 37.89 2.14
N SER A 605 -17.74 38.48 0.99
CA SER A 605 -18.65 39.64 0.98
C SER A 605 -20.11 39.24 1.15
N SER A 606 -20.50 38.07 0.65
CA SER A 606 -21.86 37.53 0.84
C SER A 606 -22.21 37.29 2.32
N LEU A 607 -21.21 37.07 3.19
CA LEU A 607 -21.41 36.98 4.64
C LEU A 607 -21.81 38.32 5.30
N LEU A 608 -21.50 39.46 4.69
CA LEU A 608 -21.96 40.78 5.12
C LEU A 608 -23.36 41.11 4.56
N GLU A 609 -23.64 40.72 3.32
CA GLU A 609 -24.91 41.05 2.65
C GLU A 609 -26.08 40.16 3.12
N ASP A 610 -25.86 38.85 3.30
CA ASP A 610 -26.93 37.87 3.55
C ASP A 610 -27.61 38.00 4.93
N LYS A 611 -26.94 38.63 5.92
CA LYS A 611 -27.58 39.00 7.20
C LYS A 611 -28.49 40.22 7.08
N THR A 612 -28.14 41.19 6.23
CA THR A 612 -28.97 42.40 6.03
C THR A 612 -30.21 42.11 5.19
N ALA A 613 -30.11 41.24 4.18
CA ALA A 613 -31.24 40.76 3.40
C ALA A 613 -32.29 40.04 4.28
N LYS A 614 -31.84 39.11 5.14
CA LYS A 614 -32.74 38.33 6.01
C LYS A 614 -33.42 39.15 7.12
N MET A 615 -32.81 40.23 7.61
CA MET A 615 -33.50 41.19 8.48
C MET A 615 -34.60 41.97 7.75
N LEU A 616 -34.40 42.32 6.47
CA LEU A 616 -35.46 42.94 5.66
C LEU A 616 -36.64 41.98 5.41
N GLU A 617 -36.37 40.73 5.08
CA GLU A 617 -37.42 39.72 4.86
C GLU A 617 -38.24 39.42 6.14
N ALA A 618 -37.57 39.38 7.29
CA ALA A 618 -38.22 39.28 8.60
C ALA A 618 -39.11 40.50 8.91
N LEU A 619 -38.66 41.71 8.59
CA LEU A 619 -39.46 42.94 8.77
C LEU A 619 -40.66 43.03 7.81
N THR A 620 -40.58 42.44 6.61
CA THR A 620 -41.73 42.36 5.70
C THR A 620 -42.76 41.30 6.10
N SER A 621 -42.34 40.20 6.72
CA SER A 621 -43.26 39.12 7.13
C SER A 621 -44.07 39.45 8.39
N ILE A 622 -43.56 40.32 9.28
CA ILE A 622 -44.28 40.81 10.47
C ILE A 622 -45.52 41.67 10.13
N LYS A 623 -45.64 42.19 8.89
CA LYS A 623 -46.83 42.96 8.44
C LYS A 623 -47.99 42.11 7.89
N ALA A 624 -47.84 40.79 7.75
CA ALA A 624 -48.87 39.92 7.18
C ALA A 624 -49.92 39.42 8.18
N SER A 625 -49.79 39.74 9.48
CA SER A 625 -50.64 39.23 10.56
C SER A 625 -51.27 40.34 11.42
N SER A 626 -51.94 41.30 10.79
CA SER A 626 -52.89 42.18 11.48
C SER A 626 -53.97 42.66 10.51
N SER A 627 -55.05 41.89 10.42
CA SER A 627 -56.30 42.36 9.84
C SER A 627 -57.08 43.13 10.91
N ASP A 628 -57.07 44.46 10.84
CA ASP A 628 -58.22 45.28 11.21
C ASP A 628 -58.08 46.71 10.65
N GLY A 629 -59.21 47.40 10.53
CA GLY A 629 -59.40 48.48 9.56
C GLY A 629 -58.74 49.83 9.83
N VAL A 630 -58.65 50.58 8.71
CA VAL A 630 -58.65 52.06 8.59
C VAL A 630 -57.29 52.80 8.67
N SER A 631 -56.84 53.17 7.47
CA SER A 631 -56.00 54.33 7.09
C SER A 631 -54.66 54.59 7.80
N THR A 632 -53.58 54.45 7.04
CA THR A 632 -52.58 55.53 6.96
C THR A 632 -51.90 55.52 5.60
N VAL A 633 -52.00 56.64 4.88
CA VAL A 633 -51.37 56.81 3.55
C VAL A 633 -49.87 56.99 3.72
N ILE A 634 -49.08 55.97 3.37
CA ILE A 634 -47.63 56.09 3.18
C ILE A 634 -47.29 55.82 1.71
N CYS A 635 -47.69 56.80 0.90
CA CYS A 635 -47.07 57.31 -0.32
C CYS A 635 -46.20 56.34 -1.18
N LEU A 636 -46.62 56.09 -2.43
CA LEU A 636 -45.82 55.47 -3.50
C LEU A 636 -44.41 56.09 -3.68
N LYS A 637 -44.23 57.34 -3.24
CA LYS A 637 -42.96 58.09 -3.30
C LYS A 637 -41.83 57.43 -2.52
N CYS A 638 -42.12 56.63 -1.48
CA CYS A 638 -41.10 55.88 -0.74
C CYS A 638 -40.59 54.63 -1.51
N GLN A 639 -41.46 53.95 -2.27
CA GLN A 639 -41.03 52.79 -3.08
C GLN A 639 -40.22 53.21 -4.33
N LEU A 640 -40.56 54.36 -4.92
CA LEU A 640 -39.77 54.94 -6.01
C LEU A 640 -38.37 55.36 -5.55
N ASN A 641 -38.23 55.99 -4.38
CA ASN A 641 -36.92 56.41 -3.85
C ASN A 641 -35.95 55.24 -3.61
N LEU A 642 -36.44 54.08 -3.14
CA LEU A 642 -35.61 52.88 -2.94
C LEU A 642 -35.12 52.26 -4.26
N LYS A 643 -35.99 52.19 -5.30
CA LYS A 643 -35.57 51.75 -6.64
C LYS A 643 -34.64 52.74 -7.33
N LEU A 644 -34.78 54.05 -7.07
CA LEU A 644 -33.84 55.06 -7.54
C LEU A 644 -32.47 54.90 -6.88
N ALA A 645 -32.42 54.75 -5.55
CA ALA A 645 -31.18 54.56 -4.80
C ALA A 645 -30.40 53.33 -5.29
N TYR A 646 -31.09 52.20 -5.50
CA TYR A 646 -30.46 50.97 -5.98
C TYR A 646 -29.87 51.10 -7.40
N ARG A 647 -30.53 51.84 -8.31
CA ARG A 647 -29.99 52.14 -9.66
C ARG A 647 -28.84 53.14 -9.64
N ILE A 648 -28.88 54.14 -8.75
CA ILE A 648 -27.77 55.09 -8.55
C ILE A 648 -26.52 54.35 -8.05
N GLN A 649 -26.69 53.41 -7.11
CA GLN A 649 -25.59 52.61 -6.55
C GLN A 649 -24.98 51.63 -7.58
N GLN A 650 -25.80 51.01 -8.43
CA GLN A 650 -25.33 50.18 -9.55
C GLN A 650 -24.53 50.97 -10.60
N ASN A 651 -24.92 52.22 -10.90
CA ASN A 651 -24.20 53.08 -11.83
C ASN A 651 -22.92 53.69 -11.24
N MET A 652 -22.88 53.94 -9.92
CA MET A 652 -21.66 54.30 -9.19
C MET A 652 -20.58 53.21 -9.25
N ILE A 653 -20.98 51.93 -9.25
CA ILE A 653 -20.05 50.80 -9.34
C ILE A 653 -19.46 50.69 -10.75
N LYS A 654 -20.28 50.86 -11.81
CA LYS A 654 -19.81 50.79 -13.21
C LYS A 654 -19.01 52.00 -13.71
N SER A 655 -18.97 53.11 -12.97
CA SER A 655 -18.22 54.31 -13.35
C SER A 655 -16.83 54.42 -12.69
N ASN A 656 -16.54 53.60 -11.67
CA ASN A 656 -15.23 53.59 -11.01
C ASN A 656 -14.15 52.72 -11.70
N GLU A 657 -14.48 52.01 -12.79
CA GLU A 657 -13.49 51.27 -13.60
C GLU A 657 -12.86 52.11 -14.73
N SER A 658 -13.26 53.37 -14.90
CA SER A 658 -12.62 54.27 -15.89
C SER A 658 -12.26 55.63 -15.29
N LEU A 659 -10.95 55.86 -15.18
CA LEU A 659 -10.24 57.13 -14.94
C LEU A 659 -10.04 57.60 -13.48
N LEU A 660 -8.83 57.30 -13.00
CA LEU A 660 -7.95 58.32 -12.44
C LEU A 660 -7.93 59.60 -13.32
N ALA A 661 -8.77 60.61 -13.06
CA ALA A 661 -8.47 62.05 -13.22
C ALA A 661 -9.70 63.01 -13.08
N GLN A 662 -9.60 63.94 -12.13
CA GLN A 662 -10.18 65.30 -12.15
C GLN A 662 -11.72 65.50 -12.08
N ARG A 663 -12.16 66.75 -11.81
CA ARG A 663 -13.52 67.17 -11.39
C ARG A 663 -14.38 67.73 -12.57
N PRO A 664 -15.55 68.39 -12.36
CA PRO A 664 -16.92 67.86 -12.48
C PRO A 664 -17.77 68.53 -13.60
N ILE A 665 -19.05 68.13 -13.82
CA ILE A 665 -20.24 69.00 -14.17
C ILE A 665 -21.51 68.21 -14.65
N LYS A 666 -22.68 68.64 -14.14
CA LYS A 666 -24.13 68.56 -14.54
C LYS A 666 -24.74 67.52 -15.52
N GLN A 667 -25.82 66.89 -15.01
CA GLN A 667 -27.19 66.66 -15.56
C GLN A 667 -27.48 66.60 -17.09
N GLU A 668 -28.26 65.58 -17.52
CA GLU A 668 -29.63 65.76 -18.07
C GLU A 668 -30.44 64.43 -18.15
N ILE A 669 -31.73 64.50 -18.51
CA ILE A 669 -32.78 63.47 -18.30
C ILE A 669 -33.51 63.15 -19.63
N TYR A 670 -33.87 61.89 -19.90
CA TYR A 670 -35.04 61.58 -20.76
C TYR A 670 -35.80 60.31 -20.36
N THR A 671 -37.11 60.32 -20.62
CA THR A 671 -38.16 59.35 -20.25
C THR A 671 -38.89 58.83 -21.48
N ILE A 672 -39.28 57.54 -21.53
CA ILE A 672 -40.27 57.01 -22.49
C ILE A 672 -41.18 55.97 -21.78
N GLU A 673 -42.45 55.94 -22.19
CA GLU A 673 -43.58 55.20 -21.59
C GLU A 673 -43.81 53.81 -22.25
N LEU A 674 -44.80 53.07 -21.73
CA LEU A 674 -45.29 51.76 -22.20
C LEU A 674 -46.72 51.89 -22.77
N ASP A 675 -47.09 51.04 -23.73
CA ASP A 675 -48.49 50.66 -24.02
C ASP A 675 -48.57 49.34 -24.84
N GLU A 676 -49.76 48.74 -24.95
CA GLU A 676 -50.03 47.36 -25.45
C GLU A 676 -50.51 47.31 -26.96
N ILE A 677 -51.13 46.29 -27.60
CA ILE A 677 -51.88 45.09 -27.15
C ILE A 677 -52.08 43.98 -28.23
N VAL A 678 -52.02 42.70 -27.82
CA VAL A 678 -52.78 41.50 -28.30
C VAL A 678 -52.64 40.87 -29.73
N ILE A 679 -52.10 39.63 -29.71
CA ILE A 679 -52.49 38.34 -30.38
C ILE A 679 -52.71 38.22 -31.91
N LYS A 680 -51.96 37.27 -32.51
CA LYS A 680 -52.49 36.15 -33.34
C LYS A 680 -51.63 34.88 -33.19
N GLU A 681 -52.26 33.71 -33.21
CA GLU A 681 -51.62 32.39 -33.04
C GLU A 681 -51.07 31.83 -34.36
N GLU A 682 -49.99 31.03 -34.33
CA GLU A 682 -49.99 29.67 -34.94
C GLU A 682 -48.74 28.82 -34.58
N SER A 683 -49.00 27.53 -34.30
CA SER A 683 -48.10 26.35 -34.41
C SER A 683 -46.87 26.14 -33.48
N LYS A 684 -47.09 25.24 -32.50
CA LYS A 684 -46.36 23.97 -32.22
C LYS A 684 -44.96 23.91 -31.55
N GLU A 685 -44.95 22.95 -30.60
CA GLU A 685 -43.91 22.02 -30.14
C GLU A 685 -43.04 22.37 -28.90
N ASP A 686 -43.15 21.45 -27.92
CA ASP A 686 -42.34 21.15 -26.72
C ASP A 686 -42.12 22.18 -25.60
N CYS A 687 -43.14 22.31 -24.75
CA CYS A 687 -43.03 22.83 -23.38
C CYS A 687 -42.95 21.70 -22.34
N SER A 688 -41.85 21.61 -21.56
CA SER A 688 -41.82 20.83 -20.29
C SER A 688 -40.65 21.17 -19.35
N ARG A 689 -40.61 22.39 -18.79
CA ARG A 689 -39.80 22.68 -17.57
C ARG A 689 -40.52 23.43 -16.45
N GLU A 690 -41.65 24.09 -16.71
CA GLU A 690 -42.31 24.97 -15.72
C GLU A 690 -43.35 24.26 -14.84
N ALA A 691 -43.67 22.98 -15.09
CA ALA A 691 -44.63 22.21 -14.28
C ALA A 691 -44.04 21.66 -12.95
N ILE A 692 -42.74 21.85 -12.69
CA ILE A 692 -42.04 21.22 -11.55
C ILE A 692 -42.01 22.13 -10.31
N GLU A 693 -42.02 23.47 -10.46
CA GLU A 693 -41.92 24.39 -9.31
C GLU A 693 -43.24 24.61 -8.56
N LEU A 694 -44.38 24.39 -9.22
CA LEU A 694 -45.72 24.55 -8.63
C LEU A 694 -46.12 23.46 -7.62
N CYS A 695 -45.31 22.41 -7.41
CA CYS A 695 -45.62 21.32 -6.47
C CYS A 695 -44.89 21.41 -5.12
N ASN A 696 -43.96 22.35 -4.93
CA ASN A 696 -43.19 22.45 -3.67
C ASN A 696 -43.93 23.21 -2.54
N ASN A 697 -44.90 24.08 -2.84
CA ASN A 697 -45.60 24.89 -1.83
C ASN A 697 -46.80 24.20 -1.14
N CYS A 698 -47.19 22.98 -1.54
CA CYS A 698 -48.29 22.23 -0.90
C CYS A 698 -47.87 21.19 0.16
N CYS A 699 -46.57 20.92 0.33
CA CYS A 699 -46.09 19.81 1.17
C CYS A 699 -45.72 20.16 2.62
N ILE A 700 -46.03 21.37 3.10
CA ILE A 700 -45.75 21.78 4.51
C ILE A 700 -46.95 21.51 5.45
N ILE A 701 -48.17 21.31 4.92
CA ILE A 701 -49.41 21.24 5.72
C ILE A 701 -49.92 19.79 5.95
N CYS A 702 -49.55 18.83 5.11
CA CYS A 702 -50.10 17.46 5.16
C CYS A 702 -49.04 16.42 5.60
N GLY A 703 -49.11 15.97 6.86
CA GLY A 703 -48.17 15.02 7.47
C GLY A 703 -48.27 13.57 6.92
N VAL A 704 -47.82 13.34 5.69
CA VAL A 704 -47.85 12.03 5.03
C VAL A 704 -46.46 11.37 5.04
N THR A 705 -46.42 10.06 5.28
CA THR A 705 -45.16 9.31 5.44
C THR A 705 -44.48 8.95 4.11
N THR A 706 -43.14 8.87 4.14
CA THR A 706 -42.24 8.62 2.99
C THR A 706 -42.53 7.37 2.16
N THR A 707 -43.39 6.47 2.63
CA THR A 707 -43.86 5.29 1.89
C THR A 707 -44.87 5.62 0.80
N ALA A 708 -45.74 6.63 0.98
CA ALA A 708 -46.75 7.00 -0.01
C ALA A 708 -46.14 7.66 -1.26
N ILE A 709 -45.09 8.46 -1.07
CA ILE A 709 -44.37 9.17 -2.15
C ILE A 709 -43.72 8.17 -3.10
N LYS A 710 -43.17 7.04 -2.61
CA LYS A 710 -42.59 6.01 -3.47
C LYS A 710 -43.62 5.32 -4.36
N THR A 711 -44.77 4.94 -3.80
CA THR A 711 -45.86 4.34 -4.58
C THR A 711 -46.43 5.30 -5.63
N HIS A 712 -46.38 6.61 -5.38
CA HIS A 712 -46.78 7.61 -6.37
C HIS A 712 -45.73 7.76 -7.49
N MET A 713 -44.44 7.85 -7.17
CA MET A 713 -43.38 7.93 -8.19
C MET A 713 -43.27 6.66 -9.06
N GLU A 714 -43.58 5.48 -8.51
CA GLU A 714 -43.59 4.21 -9.26
C GLU A 714 -44.76 4.10 -10.27
N GLN A 715 -45.79 4.94 -10.17
CA GLN A 715 -46.94 4.94 -11.09
C GLN A 715 -46.77 5.85 -12.31
N HIS A 716 -45.84 6.80 -12.30
CA HIS A 716 -45.66 7.80 -13.37
C HIS A 716 -44.60 7.45 -14.44
N PHE A 717 -43.90 6.30 -14.33
CA PHE A 717 -42.90 5.85 -15.31
C PHE A 717 -43.31 4.57 -16.04
N ASN A 718 -44.40 4.64 -16.81
CA ASN A 718 -44.82 3.58 -17.74
C ASN A 718 -44.67 4.03 -19.20
N SER A 719 -43.46 3.85 -19.75
CA SER A 719 -43.27 3.69 -21.20
C SER A 719 -43.27 2.20 -21.53
N GLU A 720 -44.05 1.75 -22.51
CA GLU A 720 -43.91 0.38 -23.01
C GLU A 720 -42.53 0.19 -23.65
N GLN A 721 -41.82 -0.87 -23.27
CA GLN A 721 -40.46 -1.13 -23.72
C GLN A 721 -40.45 -2.33 -24.67
N ASN A 722 -40.10 -2.09 -25.92
CA ASN A 722 -40.09 -3.10 -26.99
C ASN A 722 -38.68 -3.66 -27.17
N CYS A 723 -38.58 -4.97 -27.43
CA CYS A 723 -37.28 -5.62 -27.65
C CYS A 723 -37.01 -5.81 -29.13
N ASP A 724 -36.12 -4.99 -29.70
CA ASP A 724 -35.81 -4.93 -31.14
C ASP A 724 -35.31 -6.27 -31.73
N LEU A 725 -34.82 -7.18 -30.87
CA LEU A 725 -34.34 -8.51 -31.26
C LEU A 725 -35.47 -9.55 -31.43
N CYS A 726 -36.68 -9.31 -30.91
CA CYS A 726 -37.81 -10.24 -31.06
C CYS A 726 -39.22 -9.60 -31.11
N ASN A 727 -39.30 -8.26 -31.20
CA ASN A 727 -40.51 -7.44 -31.28
C ASN A 727 -41.61 -7.78 -30.25
N LYS A 728 -41.21 -8.09 -29.01
CA LYS A 728 -42.15 -8.21 -27.87
C LYS A 728 -42.14 -6.94 -27.03
N SER A 729 -43.34 -6.43 -26.74
CA SER A 729 -43.59 -5.28 -25.86
C SER A 729 -43.71 -5.72 -24.39
N PHE A 730 -43.18 -4.90 -23.49
CA PHE A 730 -43.22 -5.15 -22.05
C PHE A 730 -43.64 -3.90 -21.29
N SER A 731 -44.69 -4.03 -20.48
CA SER A 731 -45.29 -2.94 -19.69
C SER A 731 -44.48 -2.48 -18.48
N ASN A 732 -43.32 -3.09 -18.20
CA ASN A 732 -42.45 -2.70 -17.10
C ASN A 732 -40.98 -3.00 -17.41
N ILE A 733 -40.11 -2.01 -17.15
CA ILE A 733 -38.66 -2.09 -17.41
C ILE A 733 -37.94 -3.24 -16.68
N HIS A 734 -38.49 -3.73 -15.56
CA HIS A 734 -37.95 -4.88 -14.83
C HIS A 734 -38.23 -6.21 -15.54
N LEU A 735 -39.38 -6.34 -16.22
CA LEU A 735 -39.70 -7.49 -17.08
C LEU A 735 -38.86 -7.44 -18.36
N TYR A 736 -38.73 -6.27 -18.98
CA TYR A 736 -37.88 -6.03 -20.13
C TYR A 736 -36.41 -6.43 -19.88
N LYS A 737 -35.81 -5.97 -18.77
CA LYS A 737 -34.43 -6.34 -18.40
C LYS A 737 -34.25 -7.84 -18.11
N LYS A 738 -35.29 -8.52 -17.61
CA LYS A 738 -35.28 -9.97 -17.37
C LYS A 738 -35.53 -10.79 -18.65
N HIS A 739 -36.16 -10.19 -19.66
CA HIS A 739 -36.30 -10.76 -20.99
C HIS A 739 -34.97 -10.70 -21.76
N LEU A 740 -34.26 -9.56 -21.72
CA LEU A 740 -32.98 -9.37 -22.40
C LEU A 740 -31.90 -10.41 -21.99
N THR A 741 -31.91 -10.87 -20.74
CA THR A 741 -30.94 -11.89 -20.26
C THR A 741 -31.12 -13.30 -20.84
N ASN A 742 -32.15 -13.52 -21.67
CA ASN A 742 -32.43 -14.82 -22.29
C ASN A 742 -32.04 -14.88 -23.78
N HIS A 743 -31.55 -13.78 -24.37
CA HIS A 743 -30.98 -13.79 -25.72
C HIS A 743 -29.55 -14.36 -25.70
N PRO A 744 -29.12 -15.12 -26.73
CA PRO A 744 -27.77 -15.67 -26.80
C PRO A 744 -26.73 -14.58 -27.05
N ASP A 745 -25.55 -14.71 -26.43
CA ASP A 745 -24.42 -13.82 -26.66
C ASP A 745 -23.95 -13.95 -28.13
N PRO A 746 -23.58 -12.85 -28.84
CA PRO A 746 -23.31 -12.87 -30.29
C PRO A 746 -22.05 -13.66 -30.71
N ALA A 747 -21.20 -14.06 -29.76
CA ALA A 747 -20.05 -14.93 -30.00
C ALA A 747 -19.99 -16.05 -28.95
N PRO A 748 -19.78 -17.32 -29.35
CA PRO A 748 -19.71 -18.44 -28.42
C PRO A 748 -18.44 -18.36 -27.54
N HIS A 749 -18.58 -18.72 -26.26
CA HIS A 749 -17.48 -18.74 -25.30
C HIS A 749 -16.81 -20.12 -25.26
N GLU A 750 -15.54 -20.20 -25.65
CA GLU A 750 -14.79 -21.45 -25.74
C GLU A 750 -13.83 -21.67 -24.56
N CYS A 751 -13.81 -22.91 -24.06
CA CYS A 751 -12.90 -23.33 -23.01
C CYS A 751 -11.55 -23.78 -23.59
N ARG A 752 -10.54 -22.90 -23.53
CA ARG A 752 -9.17 -23.17 -24.02
C ARG A 752 -8.49 -24.44 -23.48
N LYS A 753 -8.99 -25.05 -22.38
CA LYS A 753 -8.43 -26.29 -21.80
C LYS A 753 -9.08 -27.58 -22.30
N CYS A 754 -10.27 -27.54 -22.90
CA CYS A 754 -10.97 -28.74 -23.36
C CYS A 754 -11.80 -28.55 -24.66
N GLY A 755 -11.65 -27.41 -25.34
CA GLY A 755 -12.27 -27.13 -26.64
C GLY A 755 -13.78 -26.93 -26.64
N SER A 756 -14.45 -26.98 -25.49
CA SER A 756 -15.91 -26.93 -25.42
C SER A 756 -16.43 -25.49 -25.60
N SER A 757 -17.37 -25.29 -26.55
CA SER A 757 -17.99 -23.99 -26.84
C SER A 757 -19.38 -23.84 -26.20
N PHE A 758 -19.69 -22.65 -25.68
CA PHE A 758 -20.93 -22.38 -24.96
C PHE A 758 -21.57 -21.06 -25.42
N ARG A 759 -22.84 -21.10 -25.84
CA ARG A 759 -23.61 -19.91 -26.30
C ARG A 759 -24.07 -18.94 -25.20
N TYR A 760 -23.88 -19.30 -23.93
CA TYR A 760 -24.28 -18.47 -22.78
C TYR A 760 -23.17 -18.42 -21.74
N LYS A 761 -22.76 -17.21 -21.36
CA LYS A 761 -21.70 -16.95 -20.38
C LYS A 761 -21.89 -17.63 -19.02
N SER A 762 -23.15 -17.85 -18.59
CA SER A 762 -23.49 -18.53 -17.33
C SER A 762 -23.22 -20.03 -17.35
N LEU A 763 -23.27 -20.69 -18.51
CA LEU A 763 -22.96 -22.11 -18.67
C LEU A 763 -21.45 -22.33 -18.75
N TYR A 764 -20.72 -21.42 -19.43
CA TYR A 764 -19.26 -21.41 -19.46
C TYR A 764 -18.63 -21.39 -18.06
N TYR A 765 -19.07 -20.49 -17.17
CA TYR A 765 -18.54 -20.45 -15.80
C TYR A 765 -18.92 -21.68 -14.96
N LYS A 766 -20.10 -22.28 -15.15
CA LYS A 766 -20.46 -23.55 -14.49
C LYS A 766 -19.61 -24.71 -14.97
N HIS A 767 -19.33 -24.78 -16.27
CA HIS A 767 -18.43 -25.77 -16.84
C HIS A 767 -17.03 -25.65 -16.24
N LEU A 768 -16.46 -24.44 -16.19
CA LEU A 768 -15.19 -24.20 -15.52
C LEU A 768 -15.20 -24.67 -14.05
N GLU A 769 -16.23 -24.32 -13.28
CA GLU A 769 -16.31 -24.67 -11.84
C GLU A 769 -16.52 -26.18 -11.57
N MET A 770 -17.16 -26.91 -12.49
CA MET A 770 -17.43 -28.35 -12.34
C MET A 770 -16.32 -29.25 -12.91
N VAL A 771 -15.67 -28.85 -14.00
CA VAL A 771 -14.70 -29.71 -14.72
C VAL A 771 -13.25 -29.39 -14.33
N HIS A 772 -12.95 -28.17 -13.88
CA HIS A 772 -11.61 -27.77 -13.44
C HIS A 772 -11.62 -27.35 -11.96
N GLN A 773 -10.68 -27.87 -11.16
CA GLN A 773 -10.71 -27.72 -9.71
C GLN A 773 -10.77 -26.25 -9.26
N ARG A 774 -11.67 -25.97 -8.30
CA ARG A 774 -11.93 -24.64 -7.71
C ARG A 774 -10.70 -23.84 -7.24
N SER A 775 -9.56 -24.49 -6.97
CA SER A 775 -8.32 -23.83 -6.57
C SER A 775 -7.72 -22.93 -7.65
N LEU A 776 -7.92 -23.25 -8.94
CA LEU A 776 -7.31 -22.55 -10.08
C LEU A 776 -8.19 -21.45 -10.70
N ILE A 777 -9.37 -21.19 -10.14
CA ILE A 777 -10.38 -20.23 -10.68
C ILE A 777 -10.54 -19.01 -9.75
N ALA A 778 -9.75 -18.93 -8.67
CA ALA A 778 -9.89 -17.93 -7.62
C ALA A 778 -9.62 -16.47 -8.06
N GLU A 779 -8.95 -16.25 -9.19
CA GLU A 779 -8.56 -14.92 -9.70
C GLU A 779 -9.56 -14.31 -10.69
N LEU A 780 -10.42 -15.13 -11.32
CA LEU A 780 -11.37 -14.69 -12.34
C LEU A 780 -12.77 -14.36 -11.80
N ILE A 781 -13.00 -14.49 -10.48
CA ILE A 781 -14.29 -14.23 -9.84
C ILE A 781 -14.13 -13.08 -8.82
N PRO A 782 -14.73 -11.89 -9.05
CA PRO A 782 -14.69 -10.81 -8.08
C PRO A 782 -15.43 -11.21 -6.79
N LYS A 783 -14.76 -11.07 -5.64
CA LYS A 783 -15.33 -11.42 -4.32
C LYS A 783 -16.58 -10.56 -4.05
N PRO A 784 -17.72 -11.16 -3.65
CA PRO A 784 -18.95 -10.39 -3.42
C PRO A 784 -18.79 -9.45 -2.22
N LYS A 785 -19.21 -8.19 -2.37
CA LYS A 785 -19.25 -7.20 -1.28
C LYS A 785 -20.20 -7.70 -0.18
N THR A 786 -19.66 -7.98 1.00
CA THR A 786 -20.44 -8.33 2.19
C THR A 786 -20.76 -7.08 3.02
N PHE A 787 -21.95 -7.04 3.60
CA PHE A 787 -22.46 -5.92 4.38
C PHE A 787 -22.63 -6.35 5.84
N THR A 788 -21.88 -5.75 6.75
CA THR A 788 -21.98 -6.01 8.19
C THR A 788 -23.07 -5.16 8.84
N CYS A 789 -23.84 -5.77 9.73
CA CYS A 789 -24.69 -5.04 10.66
C CYS A 789 -23.81 -4.46 11.78
N ASP A 790 -23.85 -3.16 11.95
CA ASP A 790 -23.18 -2.37 13.00
C ASP A 790 -23.64 -2.72 14.42
N ILE A 791 -24.91 -3.12 14.59
CA ILE A 791 -25.50 -3.42 15.92
C ILE A 791 -25.13 -4.83 16.43
N CYS A 792 -24.92 -5.81 15.53
CA CYS A 792 -24.78 -7.23 15.92
C CYS A 792 -23.68 -8.01 15.18
N SER A 793 -22.88 -7.32 14.38
CA SER A 793 -21.74 -7.84 13.61
C SER A 793 -22.02 -9.02 12.66
N LYS A 794 -23.29 -9.27 12.33
CA LYS A 794 -23.68 -10.28 11.33
C LYS A 794 -23.43 -9.75 9.91
N THR A 795 -22.78 -10.58 9.09
CA THR A 795 -22.50 -10.34 7.66
C THR A 795 -23.65 -10.80 6.78
N PHE A 796 -24.07 -9.95 5.84
CA PHE A 796 -25.12 -10.21 4.85
C PHE A 796 -24.61 -10.01 3.42
N ASN A 797 -25.29 -10.63 2.47
CA ASN A 797 -24.83 -10.73 1.08
C ASN A 797 -25.28 -9.53 0.22
N THR A 798 -26.26 -8.75 0.68
CA THR A 798 -26.82 -7.59 -0.02
C THR A 798 -27.17 -6.46 0.95
N ARG A 799 -27.06 -5.21 0.49
CA ARG A 799 -27.38 -4.03 1.31
C ARG A 799 -28.84 -3.99 1.76
N SER A 800 -29.76 -4.50 0.93
CA SER A 800 -31.19 -4.60 1.25
C SER A 800 -31.49 -5.60 2.37
N THR A 801 -30.87 -6.78 2.37
CA THR A 801 -31.04 -7.76 3.47
C THR A 801 -30.41 -7.28 4.77
N CYS A 802 -29.27 -6.58 4.71
CA CYS A 802 -28.69 -5.92 5.88
C CYS A 802 -29.60 -4.80 6.42
N ALA A 803 -30.22 -3.99 5.56
CA ALA A 803 -31.14 -2.93 5.98
C ALA A 803 -32.44 -3.48 6.61
N ALA A 804 -33.02 -4.52 6.01
CA ALA A 804 -34.17 -5.23 6.59
C ALA A 804 -33.82 -5.89 7.94
N HIS A 805 -32.59 -6.40 8.08
CA HIS A 805 -32.11 -6.90 9.37
C HIS A 805 -31.96 -5.78 10.41
N LYS A 806 -31.41 -4.61 10.04
CA LYS A 806 -31.32 -3.43 10.93
C LYS A 806 -32.71 -2.98 11.42
N ALA A 807 -33.72 -2.98 10.55
CA ALA A 807 -35.09 -2.60 10.90
C ALA A 807 -35.69 -3.48 12.02
N ASN A 808 -35.33 -4.76 12.09
CA ASN A 808 -35.80 -5.69 13.13
C ASN A 808 -35.15 -5.51 14.51
N HIS A 809 -34.14 -4.63 14.67
CA HIS A 809 -33.62 -4.26 16.00
C HIS A 809 -34.49 -3.22 16.70
N LYS A 810 -35.33 -2.47 15.95
CA LYS A 810 -36.33 -1.60 16.58
C LYS A 810 -37.51 -2.44 17.06
N ARG A 811 -37.80 -2.37 18.37
CA ARG A 811 -39.02 -2.91 18.97
C ARG A 811 -40.10 -1.83 19.04
N LYS A 812 -41.37 -2.25 19.00
CA LYS A 812 -42.53 -1.40 19.29
C LYS A 812 -43.48 -2.17 20.23
N PRO A 813 -44.12 -1.50 21.20
CA PRO A 813 -45.15 -2.11 22.02
C PRO A 813 -46.41 -2.38 21.19
N CYS A 814 -47.11 -3.47 21.49
CA CYS A 814 -48.43 -3.74 20.93
C CYS A 814 -49.48 -2.75 21.48
N PRO A 815 -50.33 -2.12 20.66
CA PRO A 815 -51.35 -1.18 21.15
C PRO A 815 -52.41 -1.80 22.08
N ILE A 816 -52.61 -3.12 22.02
CA ILE A 816 -53.70 -3.84 22.71
C ILE A 816 -53.22 -4.48 24.02
N CYS A 817 -51.98 -5.01 24.05
CA CYS A 817 -51.45 -5.76 25.20
C CYS A 817 -50.09 -5.23 25.70
N HIS A 818 -49.62 -4.10 25.16
CA HIS A 818 -48.36 -3.40 25.49
C HIS A 818 -47.05 -4.20 25.42
N LYS A 819 -47.10 -5.48 25.02
CA LYS A 819 -45.91 -6.34 24.88
C LYS A 819 -44.99 -5.84 23.77
N GLU A 820 -43.71 -5.63 24.10
CA GLU A 820 -42.71 -5.20 23.12
C GLU A 820 -42.34 -6.30 22.12
N LEU A 821 -42.52 -6.02 20.84
CA LEU A 821 -42.28 -6.96 19.75
C LEU A 821 -41.44 -6.31 18.65
N ALA A 822 -40.68 -7.13 17.91
CA ALA A 822 -39.96 -6.66 16.73
C ALA A 822 -40.97 -6.26 15.64
N VAL A 823 -40.69 -5.18 14.90
CA VAL A 823 -41.63 -4.59 13.92
C VAL A 823 -42.14 -5.61 12.90
N GLY A 824 -41.30 -6.55 12.45
CA GLY A 824 -41.71 -7.61 11.52
C GLY A 824 -42.67 -8.67 12.09
N SER A 825 -42.80 -8.78 13.42
CA SER A 825 -43.69 -9.73 14.11
C SER A 825 -44.97 -9.08 14.65
N LEU A 826 -45.01 -7.74 14.68
CA LEU A 826 -46.08 -6.98 15.33
C LEU A 826 -47.43 -7.11 14.60
N ARG A 827 -47.45 -7.11 13.26
CA ARG A 827 -48.69 -7.30 12.47
C ARG A 827 -49.35 -8.64 12.78
N GLN A 828 -48.57 -9.72 12.71
CA GLN A 828 -49.08 -11.07 12.93
C GLN A 828 -49.57 -11.27 14.38
N HIS A 829 -48.93 -10.62 15.35
CA HIS A 829 -49.41 -10.61 16.73
C HIS A 829 -50.69 -9.79 16.94
N ILE A 830 -50.95 -8.77 16.13
CA ILE A 830 -52.21 -8.00 16.18
C ILE A 830 -53.36 -8.81 15.57
N GLU A 831 -53.10 -9.55 14.48
CA GLU A 831 -54.06 -10.50 13.88
C GLU A 831 -54.46 -11.61 14.88
N ASP A 832 -53.53 -12.09 15.70
CA ASP A 832 -53.80 -13.09 16.75
C ASP A 832 -54.81 -12.66 17.84
N HIS A 833 -55.12 -11.37 17.99
CA HIS A 833 -56.16 -10.90 18.94
C HIS A 833 -57.58 -10.95 18.36
N ASN A 834 -57.74 -11.11 17.04
CA ASN A 834 -59.04 -11.00 16.35
C ASN A 834 -59.58 -12.36 15.83
N ASP A 835 -58.87 -13.47 16.01
CA ASP A 835 -59.24 -14.79 15.50
C ASP A 835 -59.99 -15.61 16.57
N SER A 836 -61.15 -16.19 16.24
CA SER A 836 -61.99 -16.93 17.22
C SER A 836 -61.53 -18.39 17.42
N PRO A 837 -61.66 -18.96 18.65
CA PRO A 837 -61.15 -20.30 18.95
C PRO A 837 -61.74 -21.40 18.05
N GLN A 838 -60.91 -22.36 17.65
CA GLN A 838 -61.24 -23.46 16.74
C GLN A 838 -60.98 -24.80 17.44
N MET A 839 -61.95 -25.73 17.42
CA MET A 839 -61.75 -27.08 17.97
C MET A 839 -61.17 -28.04 16.93
N CYS A 840 -60.37 -29.01 17.40
CA CYS A 840 -59.87 -30.10 16.59
C CYS A 840 -60.82 -31.31 16.62
N GLU A 841 -61.43 -31.66 15.50
CA GLU A 841 -62.42 -32.75 15.39
C GLU A 841 -61.87 -34.14 15.77
N PHE A 842 -60.56 -34.36 15.65
CA PHE A 842 -59.93 -35.67 15.95
C PHE A 842 -59.54 -35.87 17.42
N CYS A 843 -59.55 -34.83 18.25
CA CYS A 843 -59.07 -34.91 19.64
C CYS A 843 -59.78 -33.97 20.63
N GLY A 844 -60.78 -33.21 20.20
CA GLY A 844 -61.58 -32.30 21.02
C GLY A 844 -60.87 -31.03 21.50
N ALA A 845 -59.55 -30.88 21.27
CA ALA A 845 -58.79 -29.77 21.82
C ALA A 845 -59.18 -28.41 21.19
N THR A 846 -59.59 -27.46 22.03
CA THR A 846 -59.88 -26.07 21.65
C THR A 846 -58.57 -25.27 21.49
N LEU A 847 -58.31 -24.77 20.28
CA LEU A 847 -57.08 -24.06 19.92
C LEU A 847 -57.37 -22.61 19.55
N LYS A 848 -56.46 -21.71 19.91
CA LYS A 848 -56.75 -20.25 19.98
C LYS A 848 -57.02 -19.58 18.63
N ASN A 849 -56.44 -20.09 17.54
CA ASN A 849 -56.51 -19.50 16.20
C ASN A 849 -56.27 -20.56 15.11
N LYS A 850 -56.67 -20.28 13.86
CA LYS A 850 -56.62 -21.27 12.75
C LYS A 850 -55.21 -21.76 12.42
N SER A 851 -54.19 -20.94 12.70
CA SER A 851 -52.77 -21.30 12.52
C SER A 851 -52.34 -22.42 13.48
N CYS A 852 -52.73 -22.35 14.76
CA CYS A 852 -52.41 -23.38 15.75
C CYS A 852 -53.10 -24.71 15.44
N LEU A 853 -54.35 -24.71 14.96
CA LEU A 853 -55.03 -25.94 14.53
C LEU A 853 -54.31 -26.63 13.37
N ARG A 854 -53.89 -25.87 12.35
CA ARG A 854 -53.14 -26.38 11.19
C ARG A 854 -51.78 -26.96 11.59
N MET A 855 -51.14 -26.37 12.60
CA MET A 855 -49.88 -26.85 13.17
C MET A 855 -50.07 -28.09 14.06
N HIS A 856 -51.13 -28.13 14.87
CA HIS A 856 -51.51 -29.28 15.70
C HIS A 856 -51.78 -30.53 14.85
N LEU A 857 -52.60 -30.42 13.80
CA LEU A 857 -52.86 -31.52 12.85
C LEU A 857 -51.57 -32.07 12.22
N ARG A 858 -50.61 -31.18 11.89
CA ARG A 858 -49.32 -31.53 11.27
C ARG A 858 -48.30 -32.17 12.23
N TYR A 859 -48.38 -31.93 13.53
CA TYR A 859 -47.43 -32.50 14.51
C TYR A 859 -47.98 -33.65 15.35
N SER A 860 -49.27 -33.63 15.65
CA SER A 860 -49.96 -34.63 16.48
C SER A 860 -50.50 -35.81 15.69
N HIS A 861 -51.04 -35.56 14.48
CA HIS A 861 -51.80 -36.58 13.73
C HIS A 861 -51.12 -37.03 12.42
N ASN A 862 -50.44 -36.14 11.67
CA ASN A 862 -49.80 -36.49 10.39
C ASN A 862 -48.26 -36.34 10.38
N LYS A 863 -47.54 -37.37 10.84
CA LYS A 863 -46.08 -37.47 10.71
C LYS A 863 -45.67 -38.11 9.38
N SER A 864 -45.16 -37.29 8.45
CA SER A 864 -44.31 -37.79 7.36
C SER A 864 -42.88 -37.98 7.87
N THR A 865 -42.38 -39.21 7.80
CA THR A 865 -41.07 -39.61 8.33
C THR A 865 -40.26 -40.40 7.30
N PHE A 866 -38.93 -40.35 7.42
CA PHE A 866 -38.01 -41.07 6.52
C PHE A 866 -37.29 -42.18 7.31
N PRO A 867 -37.79 -43.43 7.30
CA PRO A 867 -37.09 -44.56 7.90
C PRO A 867 -35.84 -44.94 7.09
N CYS A 868 -34.86 -45.54 7.77
CA CYS A 868 -33.74 -46.23 7.16
C CYS A 868 -34.08 -47.71 7.01
N GLU A 869 -34.03 -48.25 5.79
CA GLU A 869 -34.53 -49.60 5.47
C GLU A 869 -33.69 -50.71 6.14
N GLU A 870 -32.40 -50.49 6.35
CA GLU A 870 -31.47 -51.49 6.95
C GLU A 870 -31.52 -51.57 8.50
N CYS A 871 -32.08 -50.57 9.18
CA CYS A 871 -32.03 -50.50 10.65
C CYS A 871 -33.25 -49.90 11.35
N GLY A 872 -34.32 -49.61 10.59
CA GLY A 872 -35.61 -49.10 11.09
C GLY A 872 -35.58 -47.69 11.71
N LYS A 873 -34.41 -47.03 11.83
CA LYS A 873 -34.31 -45.71 12.48
C LYS A 873 -35.01 -44.63 11.67
N VAL A 874 -35.84 -43.84 12.34
CA VAL A 874 -36.79 -42.91 11.73
C VAL A 874 -36.29 -41.48 11.81
N PHE A 875 -36.02 -40.85 10.66
CA PHE A 875 -35.44 -39.51 10.58
C PHE A 875 -36.43 -38.44 10.12
N LYS A 876 -36.28 -37.23 10.66
CA LYS A 876 -37.15 -36.06 10.37
C LYS A 876 -36.86 -35.39 9.02
N LYS A 877 -35.76 -35.75 8.33
CA LYS A 877 -35.34 -35.19 7.03
C LYS A 877 -34.58 -36.25 6.23
N LYS A 878 -34.86 -36.38 4.93
CA LYS A 878 -34.21 -37.33 4.02
C LYS A 878 -32.67 -37.26 4.10
N VAL A 879 -32.08 -36.07 4.00
CA VAL A 879 -30.62 -35.83 4.10
C VAL A 879 -29.99 -36.41 5.38
N SER A 880 -30.72 -36.45 6.50
CA SER A 880 -30.23 -37.03 7.76
C SER A 880 -30.29 -38.55 7.77
N ARG A 881 -31.27 -39.17 7.10
CA ARG A 881 -31.30 -40.63 6.83
C ARG A 881 -30.16 -41.01 5.91
N ASP A 882 -29.96 -40.28 4.82
CA ASP A 882 -28.95 -40.59 3.81
C ASP A 882 -27.52 -40.49 4.40
N PHE A 883 -27.28 -39.52 5.29
CA PHE A 883 -26.03 -39.42 6.06
C PHE A 883 -25.87 -40.54 7.08
N HIS A 884 -26.95 -40.97 7.75
CA HIS A 884 -26.91 -42.11 8.67
C HIS A 884 -26.55 -43.41 7.93
N GLN A 885 -27.21 -43.69 6.80
CA GLN A 885 -26.98 -44.88 5.99
C GLN A 885 -25.49 -44.94 5.55
N LYS A 886 -24.95 -43.83 5.02
CA LYS A 886 -23.52 -43.74 4.65
C LYS A 886 -22.50 -43.82 5.80
N SER A 887 -22.91 -43.66 7.06
CA SER A 887 -21.99 -43.61 8.21
C SER A 887 -22.17 -44.73 9.23
N ALA A 888 -23.27 -45.48 9.15
CA ALA A 888 -23.55 -46.65 10.00
C ALA A 888 -23.62 -47.96 9.21
N HIS A 889 -23.85 -47.93 7.89
CA HIS A 889 -24.02 -49.10 7.04
C HIS A 889 -23.14 -49.09 5.77
N GLY A 890 -22.67 -47.92 5.32
CA GLY A 890 -21.69 -47.82 4.24
C GLY A 890 -20.27 -48.20 4.67
N GLU A 891 -19.39 -48.45 3.70
CA GLU A 891 -17.94 -48.61 3.93
C GLU A 891 -17.19 -47.26 3.92
N PRO A 892 -16.12 -47.10 4.72
CA PRO A 892 -15.36 -45.84 4.79
C PRO A 892 -14.43 -45.66 3.59
N THR A 893 -14.81 -44.76 2.68
CA THR A 893 -14.18 -44.55 1.36
C THR A 893 -12.87 -43.77 1.34
N HIS A 894 -12.42 -43.15 2.45
CA HIS A 894 -11.24 -42.28 2.45
C HIS A 894 -10.20 -42.74 3.47
N MET A 895 -9.09 -43.32 2.99
CA MET A 895 -7.97 -43.77 3.83
C MET A 895 -6.98 -42.62 4.08
N CYS A 896 -6.28 -42.67 5.22
CA CYS A 896 -5.09 -41.86 5.47
C CYS A 896 -3.85 -42.65 5.08
N ASP A 897 -3.17 -42.25 4.01
CA ASP A 897 -2.01 -42.97 3.46
C ASP A 897 -0.84 -43.05 4.47
N THR A 898 -0.79 -42.13 5.44
CA THR A 898 0.27 -42.06 6.47
C THR A 898 -0.02 -42.92 7.72
N CYS A 899 -1.22 -43.47 7.91
CA CYS A 899 -1.50 -44.40 9.04
C CYS A 899 -2.61 -45.44 8.83
N GLY A 900 -3.09 -45.64 7.60
CA GLY A 900 -4.10 -46.65 7.24
C GLY A 900 -5.52 -46.42 7.78
N LYS A 901 -5.75 -45.39 8.60
CA LYS A 901 -7.09 -45.14 9.18
C LYS A 901 -8.09 -44.74 8.11
N LYS A 902 -9.21 -45.46 8.03
CA LYS A 902 -10.31 -45.21 7.07
C LYS A 902 -11.36 -44.26 7.67
N PHE A 903 -11.85 -43.32 6.87
CA PHE A 903 -12.81 -42.28 7.24
C PHE A 903 -13.96 -42.17 6.22
N PHE A 904 -15.15 -41.85 6.72
CA PHE A 904 -16.38 -41.67 5.91
C PHE A 904 -16.51 -40.29 5.23
N SER A 905 -15.49 -39.42 5.32
CA SER A 905 -15.55 -38.07 4.75
C SER A 905 -14.15 -37.46 4.61
N THR A 906 -13.89 -36.88 3.44
CA THR A 906 -12.68 -36.08 3.14
C THR A 906 -12.39 -35.00 4.18
N ASN A 907 -13.42 -34.36 4.75
CA ASN A 907 -13.23 -33.31 5.74
C ASN A 907 -12.72 -33.86 7.09
N ARG A 908 -13.10 -35.10 7.47
CA ARG A 908 -12.56 -35.77 8.67
C ARG A 908 -11.13 -36.24 8.43
N LEU A 909 -10.84 -36.81 7.25
CA LEU A 909 -9.47 -37.17 6.85
C LEU A 909 -8.54 -35.95 6.89
N ASN A 910 -8.95 -34.82 6.32
CA ASN A 910 -8.16 -33.57 6.33
C ASN A 910 -7.90 -33.02 7.74
N ILE A 911 -8.87 -33.10 8.66
CA ILE A 911 -8.68 -32.69 10.06
C ILE A 911 -7.68 -33.64 10.76
N HIS A 912 -7.79 -34.95 10.53
CA HIS A 912 -6.85 -35.92 11.06
C HIS A 912 -5.43 -35.72 10.51
N MET A 913 -5.28 -35.53 9.20
CA MET A 913 -3.98 -35.27 8.55
C MET A 913 -3.28 -34.05 9.19
N LYS A 914 -4.01 -32.94 9.33
CA LYS A 914 -3.49 -31.70 9.94
C LYS A 914 -3.12 -31.87 11.41
N MET A 915 -4.00 -32.48 12.21
CA MET A 915 -3.83 -32.57 13.67
C MET A 915 -2.85 -33.68 14.11
N THR A 916 -2.77 -34.79 13.38
CA THR A 916 -2.02 -35.98 13.79
C THR A 916 -0.67 -36.10 13.07
N HIS A 917 -0.62 -35.86 11.75
CA HIS A 917 0.61 -36.03 10.97
C HIS A 917 1.38 -34.71 10.82
N MET A 918 0.70 -33.62 10.44
CA MET A 918 1.35 -32.32 10.21
C MET A 918 1.57 -31.51 11.51
N LYS A 919 1.07 -31.97 12.66
CA LYS A 919 1.04 -31.27 13.97
C LYS A 919 0.47 -29.83 13.92
N LEU A 920 -0.21 -29.45 12.84
CA LEU A 920 -0.82 -28.14 12.64
C LEU A 920 -2.07 -28.02 13.51
N ARG A 921 -1.98 -27.21 14.57
CA ARG A 921 -3.08 -26.92 15.50
C ARG A 921 -3.67 -25.53 15.19
N PRO A 922 -4.67 -25.40 14.30
CA PRO A 922 -5.10 -24.11 13.74
C PRO A 922 -5.77 -23.16 14.76
N HIS A 923 -6.09 -23.63 15.97
CA HIS A 923 -6.78 -22.86 16.99
C HIS A 923 -6.14 -23.09 18.36
N VAL A 924 -5.20 -22.24 18.74
CA VAL A 924 -4.45 -22.31 20.02
C VAL A 924 -5.12 -21.43 21.08
N CYS A 925 -5.08 -21.87 22.34
CA CYS A 925 -5.57 -21.11 23.49
C CYS A 925 -4.48 -20.18 24.03
N GLU A 926 -4.73 -18.88 23.93
CA GLU A 926 -3.82 -17.80 24.39
C GLU A 926 -3.41 -17.93 25.88
N PHE A 927 -4.23 -18.59 26.71
CA PHE A 927 -3.99 -18.71 28.15
C PHE A 927 -3.22 -19.97 28.59
N CYS A 928 -3.05 -20.98 27.72
CA CYS A 928 -2.31 -22.21 28.08
C CYS A 928 -1.66 -22.97 26.91
N ASN A 929 -1.64 -22.38 25.71
CA ASN A 929 -1.07 -22.92 24.48
C ASN A 929 -1.54 -24.33 24.04
N LYS A 930 -2.63 -24.85 24.62
CA LYS A 930 -3.31 -26.04 24.10
C LYS A 930 -3.99 -25.70 22.77
N GLY A 931 -3.84 -26.57 21.78
CA GLY A 931 -4.34 -26.35 20.42
C GLY A 931 -5.42 -27.36 20.00
N PHE A 932 -6.42 -26.85 19.30
CA PHE A 932 -7.70 -27.52 19.03
C PHE A 932 -8.00 -27.63 17.54
N SER A 933 -8.75 -28.67 17.17
CA SER A 933 -9.15 -28.97 15.79
C SER A 933 -10.27 -28.08 15.24
N SER A 934 -10.95 -27.30 16.09
CA SER A 934 -12.02 -26.40 15.66
C SER A 934 -12.17 -25.17 16.57
N LYS A 935 -12.58 -24.05 15.98
CA LYS A 935 -12.85 -22.79 16.70
C LYS A 935 -13.94 -22.93 17.77
N PHE A 936 -14.86 -23.89 17.62
CA PHE A 936 -15.87 -24.20 18.64
C PHE A 936 -15.25 -24.86 19.88
N ALA A 937 -14.36 -25.85 19.68
CA ALA A 937 -13.66 -26.53 20.78
C ALA A 937 -12.71 -25.59 21.53
N LEU A 938 -12.00 -24.71 20.82
CA LEU A 938 -11.23 -23.63 21.45
C LEU A 938 -12.15 -22.73 22.30
N ARG A 939 -13.31 -22.31 21.77
CA ARG A 939 -14.24 -21.44 22.49
C ARG A 939 -14.83 -22.09 23.76
N THR A 940 -15.10 -23.40 23.75
CA THR A 940 -15.58 -24.10 24.96
C THR A 940 -14.47 -24.32 25.97
N HIS A 941 -13.23 -24.56 25.53
CA HIS A 941 -12.06 -24.65 26.41
C HIS A 941 -11.70 -23.28 27.03
N ARG A 942 -11.76 -22.17 26.29
CA ARG A 942 -11.41 -20.83 26.80
C ARG A 942 -12.21 -20.42 28.05
N ARG A 943 -13.45 -20.92 28.18
CA ARG A 943 -14.32 -20.75 29.38
C ARG A 943 -13.78 -21.42 30.65
N GLN A 944 -12.78 -22.30 30.54
CA GLN A 944 -12.06 -22.83 31.70
C GLN A 944 -11.15 -21.77 32.33
N HIS A 945 -10.65 -20.81 31.53
CA HIS A 945 -9.81 -19.70 31.99
C HIS A 945 -10.64 -18.49 32.42
N THR A 946 -11.70 -18.14 31.67
CA THR A 946 -12.51 -16.93 31.95
C THR A 946 -13.64 -17.14 32.95
N ASN A 947 -13.82 -18.34 33.50
CA ASN A 947 -14.93 -18.74 34.38
C ASN A 947 -16.36 -18.48 33.85
N GLU A 948 -16.52 -18.11 32.58
CA GLU A 948 -17.82 -17.86 31.95
C GLU A 948 -18.75 -19.08 31.98
N THR A 949 -19.90 -18.93 32.65
CA THR A 949 -20.95 -19.93 32.79
C THR A 949 -22.26 -19.51 32.10
N PRO A 950 -22.31 -19.43 30.76
CA PRO A 950 -23.43 -18.86 30.01
C PRO A 950 -24.70 -19.74 29.98
N TYR A 951 -24.70 -20.91 30.62
CA TYR A 951 -25.88 -21.76 30.76
C TYR A 951 -26.26 -21.86 32.24
N ARG A 952 -27.15 -21.00 32.72
CA ARG A 952 -27.65 -21.06 34.10
C ARG A 952 -28.87 -21.96 34.22
N CYS A 953 -29.03 -22.61 35.36
CA CYS A 953 -30.27 -23.29 35.70
C CYS A 953 -31.31 -22.28 36.17
N GLU A 954 -32.46 -22.22 35.49
CA GLU A 954 -33.57 -21.34 35.87
C GLU A 954 -34.23 -21.73 37.22
N VAL A 955 -33.95 -22.93 37.74
CA VAL A 955 -34.57 -23.46 38.97
C VAL A 955 -33.73 -23.17 40.22
N CYS A 956 -32.38 -23.14 40.13
CA CYS A 956 -31.48 -22.92 41.27
C CYS A 956 -30.40 -21.85 41.04
N GLY A 957 -30.33 -21.24 39.86
CA GLY A 957 -29.34 -20.22 39.52
C GLY A 957 -27.93 -20.74 39.16
N GLU A 958 -27.59 -22.00 39.45
CA GLU A 958 -26.23 -22.54 39.19
C GLU A 958 -25.80 -22.36 37.73
N GLY A 959 -24.56 -21.88 37.55
CA GLY A 959 -23.98 -21.58 36.24
C GLY A 959 -23.10 -22.71 35.69
N PHE A 960 -23.39 -23.15 34.48
CA PHE A 960 -22.64 -24.19 33.77
C PHE A 960 -21.93 -23.64 32.53
N ARG A 961 -20.69 -24.12 32.29
CA ARG A 961 -19.87 -23.73 31.12
C ARG A 961 -20.39 -24.33 29.80
N GLN A 962 -21.16 -25.42 29.87
CA GLN A 962 -21.73 -26.16 28.72
C GLN A 962 -23.19 -26.59 28.97
N ASN A 963 -24.01 -26.59 27.89
CA ASN A 963 -25.43 -26.96 27.95
C ASN A 963 -25.65 -28.43 28.33
N VAL A 964 -24.76 -29.35 27.91
CA VAL A 964 -24.85 -30.78 28.29
C VAL A 964 -24.75 -30.95 29.81
N SER A 965 -23.87 -30.20 30.47
CA SER A 965 -23.74 -30.18 31.93
C SER A 965 -24.99 -29.61 32.61
N LEU A 966 -25.57 -28.52 32.08
CA LEU A 966 -26.84 -27.98 32.57
C LEU A 966 -27.99 -29.00 32.43
N LYS A 967 -28.07 -29.73 31.32
CA LYS A 967 -29.07 -30.81 31.13
C LYS A 967 -28.86 -31.97 32.10
N GLY A 968 -27.61 -32.37 32.33
CA GLY A 968 -27.25 -33.37 33.34
C GLY A 968 -27.70 -32.93 34.73
N HIS A 969 -27.37 -31.70 35.13
CA HIS A 969 -27.80 -31.09 36.39
C HIS A 969 -29.33 -30.97 36.51
N LYS A 970 -30.05 -30.45 35.49
CA LYS A 970 -31.52 -30.41 35.52
C LYS A 970 -32.13 -31.81 35.69
N LYS A 971 -31.53 -32.83 35.08
CA LYS A 971 -31.96 -34.22 35.22
C LYS A 971 -31.59 -34.88 36.56
N SER A 972 -30.47 -34.51 37.19
CA SER A 972 -30.00 -35.13 38.45
C SER A 972 -30.40 -34.39 39.74
N LYS A 973 -30.62 -33.08 39.67
CA LYS A 973 -30.93 -32.21 40.83
C LYS A 973 -32.36 -31.67 40.84
N HIS A 974 -33.02 -31.55 39.68
CA HIS A 974 -34.36 -30.96 39.58
C HIS A 974 -35.44 -31.91 39.09
N ASN A 975 -35.07 -33.08 38.54
CA ASN A 975 -35.98 -34.19 38.22
C ASN A 975 -37.19 -33.83 37.33
N ILE A 976 -37.06 -32.80 36.48
CA ILE A 976 -38.10 -32.39 35.52
C ILE A 976 -37.94 -33.19 34.21
N GLU A 977 -38.30 -34.48 34.29
CA GLU A 977 -38.81 -35.37 33.22
C GLU A 977 -38.91 -36.78 33.83
N GLU A 978 -40.06 -37.45 33.69
CA GLU A 978 -40.45 -38.66 34.44
C GLU A 978 -39.39 -39.79 34.42
N PRO A 979 -39.10 -40.44 35.58
CA PRO A 979 -38.11 -41.50 35.66
C PRO A 979 -38.66 -42.83 35.13
N LYS A 980 -38.36 -43.17 33.87
CA LYS A 980 -38.30 -44.59 33.47
C LYS A 980 -37.10 -45.25 34.14
N ILE A 981 -37.33 -45.83 35.32
CA ILE A 981 -36.43 -46.82 35.91
C ILE A 981 -36.49 -48.05 35.01
N CYS A 982 -35.35 -48.46 34.47
CA CYS A 982 -35.24 -49.67 33.66
C CYS A 982 -34.61 -50.77 34.51
N GLU A 983 -35.34 -51.85 34.71
CA GLU A 983 -34.97 -52.93 35.61
C GLU A 983 -34.30 -54.09 34.85
N CYS A 984 -33.26 -54.68 35.44
CA CYS A 984 -32.57 -55.82 34.85
C CYS A 984 -33.37 -57.11 35.06
N LYS A 985 -33.82 -57.73 33.97
CA LYS A 985 -34.65 -58.96 34.03
C LYS A 985 -33.95 -60.17 34.66
N GLU A 986 -32.62 -60.18 34.70
CA GLU A 986 -31.82 -61.31 35.21
C GLU A 986 -31.48 -61.19 36.70
N CYS A 987 -31.52 -59.98 37.29
CA CYS A 987 -31.17 -59.80 38.70
C CYS A 987 -31.97 -58.72 39.47
N GLY A 988 -33.06 -58.19 38.89
CA GLY A 988 -34.00 -57.29 39.55
C GLY A 988 -33.47 -55.91 39.97
N LYS A 989 -32.26 -55.50 39.55
CA LYS A 989 -31.70 -54.18 39.91
C LYS A 989 -32.28 -53.10 38.99
N GLY A 990 -32.85 -52.05 39.59
CA GLY A 990 -33.40 -50.88 38.89
C GLY A 990 -32.35 -49.83 38.57
N PHE A 991 -32.30 -49.35 37.32
CA PHE A 991 -31.33 -48.36 36.86
C PHE A 991 -32.01 -47.11 36.30
N ALA A 992 -31.52 -45.93 36.69
CA ALA A 992 -32.04 -44.62 36.27
C ALA A 992 -31.68 -44.22 34.81
N SER A 993 -31.03 -45.09 34.03
CA SER A 993 -30.80 -44.88 32.60
C SER A 993 -30.59 -46.18 31.82
N GLU A 994 -31.05 -46.20 30.58
CA GLU A 994 -30.91 -47.34 29.66
C GLU A 994 -29.43 -47.67 29.35
N TRP A 995 -28.54 -46.67 29.38
CA TRP A 995 -27.10 -46.90 29.20
C TRP A 995 -26.49 -47.65 30.37
N ALA A 996 -26.83 -47.26 31.61
CA ALA A 996 -26.37 -47.94 32.82
C ALA A 996 -26.86 -49.40 32.87
N LEU A 997 -28.12 -49.65 32.51
CA LEU A 997 -28.66 -51.00 32.35
C LEU A 997 -27.87 -51.81 31.31
N LYS A 998 -27.58 -51.23 30.13
CA LYS A 998 -26.81 -51.91 29.05
C LYS A 998 -25.33 -52.13 29.34
N THR A 999 -24.74 -51.44 30.32
CA THR A 999 -23.43 -51.81 30.88
C THR A 999 -23.53 -52.90 31.94
N HIS A 1000 -24.60 -52.90 32.73
CA HIS A 1000 -24.84 -53.93 33.74
C HIS A 1000 -25.21 -55.29 33.12
N GLN A 1001 -25.99 -55.31 32.03
CA GLN A 1001 -26.28 -56.49 31.19
C GLN A 1001 -25.09 -57.00 30.35
N ARG A 1002 -23.86 -56.55 30.64
CA ARG A 1002 -22.61 -57.15 30.12
C ARG A 1002 -21.71 -57.67 31.24
N LEU A 1003 -22.20 -57.61 32.48
CA LEU A 1003 -21.56 -58.18 33.66
C LEU A 1003 -22.27 -59.48 34.09
N HIS A 1004 -23.52 -59.66 33.66
CA HIS A 1004 -24.08 -60.95 33.28
C HIS A 1004 -23.60 -61.27 31.85
#